data_AF-A0A8T5RS29-F1
#
_entry.id   AF-A0A8T5RS29-F1
#
_cell.length_a   1.000
_cell.length_b   1.000
_cell.length_c   1.000
_cell.angle_alpha   90.00
_cell.angle_beta   90.00
_cell.angle_gamma   90.00
#
_symmetry.space_group_name_H-M   'P 1'
#
loop_
_entity.id
_entity.type
_entity.pdbx_description
1 polymer ?
#
loop_
_entity_poly.entity_id
_entity_poly.type
_entity_poly.pdbx_seq_one_letter_code
_entity_poly.pdbx_strand_id
1 'polypeptide(L)'
;MSNFFELLENRIGFSRIGRMNLSREKKLYIRTPNVTIPIKNVLMKQFSFIQEFENHDLFIISKEIFLKIGFLREKFKNTGFIFSYPGTFEKYEEILEKNKEIFTEDNVVSIIPFNIPSTTIGIDFAKREIRKYLTNSVSLLKAHSKINFGLSIKLFDYPELLSLYIPIIKENENITILNFMDLFDSFRNFRKIINTIVEIKTKLDNNIVIMASGRIVPKVFPMLVYLGVDIIDTSYLLYLSAENFYDTIEYLLPIYKVKYFPCSCIACKGKLKNLAATKYSNEKMDLLCLHNLIVAHNYMMKIKQYLRYEDYRGFVEKSSLDDTVLISMLKILDKEYFTVIRFETPITQKIRKIKCLGPSSYNRPDFKEFRQRTIRSFEPEPWTTMIVLLPCSAKKPYSVSKSHRLFHRVISRFGEFANFQEIILTSPLGAIPRQLENIYPVNSYDISVTGDWDDSEKKITSEMLQQIITKYNENIPIVCHLDSDYLDIAETVNSNLPHNFYFTKIDGKVTSKESLKSFESLVEQHLSDFNPLKKLPDGNYLFNNWIRRFIKIIDYQFGRGSGGKIITNELKSFKIDSKTQIDLIDLKTKEKIGVFITLSGQIHLTIQGLERMVQLPSSIDSNIIIFDGQNIQGSNLFRQGILEFSSDLISNNYVIIVNKEKTEIIGTGMLIVGSNFIRNSKTGRVVKIIEKK
;
A
#
# COMPACT_ATOMS: atom_id res chain seq x y z
N MET A 1 -22.99 -10.40 14.74
CA MET A 1 -22.69 -9.02 15.20
C MET A 1 -21.76 -8.39 14.19
N SER A 2 -21.96 -7.12 13.81
CA SER A 2 -20.98 -6.41 12.97
C SER A 2 -19.72 -6.12 13.78
N ASN A 3 -18.54 -6.43 13.25
CA ASN A 3 -17.27 -6.06 13.88
C ASN A 3 -17.19 -4.54 14.08
N PHE A 4 -16.47 -4.11 15.13
CA PHE A 4 -16.24 -2.69 15.40
C PHE A 4 -15.56 -1.99 14.22
N PHE A 5 -14.62 -2.66 13.56
CA PHE A 5 -13.94 -2.14 12.39
C PHE A 5 -14.07 -3.13 11.24
N GLU A 6 -14.26 -2.58 10.05
CA GLU A 6 -14.16 -3.33 8.81
C GLU A 6 -13.16 -2.67 7.88
N LEU A 7 -12.12 -3.42 7.54
CA LEU A 7 -11.23 -3.07 6.46
C LEU A 7 -11.99 -3.12 5.12
N LEU A 8 -11.99 -2.00 4.41
CA LEU A 8 -12.61 -1.93 3.09
C LEU A 8 -11.61 -2.26 2.00
N GLU A 9 -10.45 -1.59 2.04
CA GLU A 9 -9.38 -1.76 1.06
C GLU A 9 -8.01 -1.42 1.67
N ASN A 10 -7.01 -2.25 1.37
CA ASN A 10 -5.61 -1.90 1.61
C ASN A 10 -5.11 -0.89 0.57
N ARG A 11 -4.16 -0.08 0.99
CA ARG A 11 -3.42 0.85 0.16
C ARG A 11 -1.93 0.66 0.40
N ILE A 12 -1.14 1.43 -0.32
CA ILE A 12 0.32 1.32 -0.28
C ILE A 12 0.88 1.63 1.10
N GLY A 13 1.89 0.88 1.54
CA GLY A 13 2.37 0.96 2.93
C GLY A 13 1.43 0.22 3.89
N PHE A 14 1.29 0.74 5.11
CA PHE A 14 0.28 0.29 6.08
C PHE A 14 -1.03 1.06 5.95
N SER A 15 -1.14 1.96 4.97
CA SER A 15 -2.34 2.78 4.77
C SER A 15 -3.53 1.93 4.36
N ARG A 16 -4.70 2.30 4.86
CA ARG A 16 -5.94 1.55 4.64
C ARG A 16 -7.16 2.44 4.68
N ILE A 17 -8.19 2.01 3.96
CA ILE A 17 -9.53 2.59 4.06
C ILE A 17 -10.39 1.59 4.82
N GLY A 18 -10.97 2.04 5.93
CA GLY A 18 -11.88 1.23 6.73
C GLY A 18 -13.17 1.96 7.06
N ARG A 19 -14.02 1.28 7.80
CA ARG A 19 -15.17 1.87 8.48
C ARG A 19 -15.28 1.35 9.91
N MET A 20 -15.47 2.26 10.85
CA MET A 20 -15.81 1.94 12.23
C MET A 20 -17.32 1.90 12.38
N ASN A 21 -17.83 0.89 13.07
CA ASN A 21 -19.20 0.85 13.54
C ASN A 21 -19.25 1.25 15.02
N LEU A 22 -19.66 2.50 15.28
CA LEU A 22 -19.69 3.05 16.64
C LEU A 22 -20.99 2.73 17.39
N SER A 23 -22.10 2.46 16.69
CA SER A 23 -23.38 2.09 17.32
C SER A 23 -23.85 0.72 16.87
N ARG A 24 -24.19 -0.12 17.85
CA ARG A 24 -24.74 -1.45 17.62
C ARG A 24 -26.16 -1.40 17.06
N GLU A 25 -26.90 -0.33 17.32
CA GLU A 25 -28.30 -0.18 16.89
C GLU A 25 -28.44 0.54 15.55
N LYS A 26 -27.76 1.69 15.39
CA LYS A 26 -27.98 2.60 14.25
C LYS A 26 -27.16 2.26 13.01
N LYS A 27 -26.22 1.30 13.10
CA LYS A 27 -25.25 0.95 12.04
C LYS A 27 -24.58 2.20 11.46
N LEU A 28 -24.16 3.13 12.33
CA LEU A 28 -23.43 4.32 11.90
C LEU A 28 -21.99 3.96 11.55
N TYR A 29 -21.62 4.18 10.29
CA TYR A 29 -20.30 3.86 9.77
C TYR A 29 -19.43 5.10 9.58
N ILE A 30 -18.40 5.24 10.40
CA ILE A 30 -17.41 6.32 10.26
C ILE A 30 -16.24 5.82 9.41
N ARG A 31 -15.97 6.48 8.28
CA ARG A 31 -14.86 6.10 7.40
C ARG A 31 -13.50 6.51 7.98
N THR A 32 -12.50 5.65 7.82
CA THR A 32 -11.09 5.92 8.17
C THR A 32 -10.22 5.99 6.90
N PRO A 33 -9.10 6.75 6.90
CA PRO A 33 -8.59 7.57 8.00
C PRO A 33 -9.47 8.79 8.28
N ASN A 34 -9.45 9.35 9.49
CA ASN A 34 -10.22 10.54 9.84
C ASN A 34 -9.51 11.41 10.88
N VAL A 35 -9.98 12.65 11.05
CA VAL A 35 -9.57 13.53 12.15
C VAL A 35 -10.71 13.67 13.14
N THR A 36 -10.40 13.75 14.43
CA THR A 36 -11.37 14.21 15.42
C THR A 36 -11.46 15.73 15.37
N ILE A 37 -12.65 16.29 15.59
CA ILE A 37 -12.80 17.72 15.88
C ILE A 37 -13.18 17.87 17.36
N PRO A 38 -12.47 18.68 18.15
CA PRO A 38 -12.75 18.82 19.57
C PRO A 38 -13.99 19.67 19.83
N ILE A 39 -14.90 19.16 20.67
CA ILE A 39 -16.06 19.91 21.14
C ILE A 39 -15.73 20.56 22.49
N LYS A 40 -15.76 21.89 22.51
CA LYS A 40 -15.60 22.72 23.72
C LYS A 40 -16.71 23.76 23.78
N ASN A 41 -17.10 24.16 24.99
CA ASN A 41 -18.16 25.16 25.21
C ASN A 41 -17.92 26.47 24.44
N VAL A 42 -16.66 26.89 24.32
CA VAL A 42 -16.29 28.13 23.62
C VAL A 42 -16.54 27.99 22.12
N LEU A 43 -16.07 26.91 21.50
CA LEU A 43 -16.25 26.64 20.06
C LEU A 43 -17.73 26.44 19.70
N MET A 44 -18.48 25.73 20.54
CA MET A 44 -19.92 25.49 20.29
C MET A 44 -20.79 26.75 20.39
N LYS A 45 -20.28 27.86 20.93
CA LYS A 45 -20.99 29.15 20.91
C LYS A 45 -20.74 29.94 19.62
N GLN A 46 -19.75 29.54 18.83
CA GLN A 46 -19.41 30.22 17.59
C GLN A 46 -20.25 29.66 16.44
N PHE A 47 -21.07 30.52 15.84
CA PHE A 47 -21.90 30.14 14.70
C PHE A 47 -21.06 29.57 13.54
N SER A 48 -19.93 30.20 13.22
CA SER A 48 -19.03 29.76 12.16
C SER A 48 -18.43 28.37 12.40
N PHE A 49 -18.18 27.99 13.66
CA PHE A 49 -17.70 26.64 13.97
C PHE A 49 -18.78 25.59 13.75
N ILE A 50 -20.02 25.87 14.19
CA ILE A 50 -21.14 24.96 13.97
C ILE A 50 -21.39 24.79 12.48
N GLN A 51 -21.46 25.89 11.73
CA GLN A 51 -21.72 25.85 10.30
C GLN A 51 -20.65 25.06 9.52
N GLU A 52 -19.38 25.16 9.93
CA GLU A 52 -18.29 24.45 9.27
C GLU A 52 -18.32 22.94 9.57
N PHE A 53 -18.61 22.56 10.81
CA PHE A 53 -18.44 21.18 11.28
C PHE A 53 -19.75 20.42 11.54
N GLU A 54 -20.94 20.99 11.33
CA GLU A 54 -22.22 20.33 11.60
C GLU A 54 -22.35 18.95 10.95
N ASN A 55 -21.76 18.76 9.76
CA ASN A 55 -21.76 17.52 9.00
C ASN A 55 -20.47 16.71 9.14
N HIS A 56 -19.59 17.07 10.08
CA HIS A 56 -18.37 16.31 10.33
C HIS A 56 -18.70 15.00 11.07
N ASP A 57 -18.04 13.93 10.65
CA ASP A 57 -18.43 12.57 11.02
C ASP A 57 -17.93 12.14 12.41
N LEU A 58 -16.91 12.79 12.98
CA LEU A 58 -16.22 12.31 14.19
C LEU A 58 -15.71 13.43 15.09
N PHE A 59 -16.26 13.54 16.30
CA PHE A 59 -15.80 14.52 17.30
C PHE A 59 -15.12 13.85 18.49
N ILE A 60 -14.31 14.62 19.20
CA ILE A 60 -13.78 14.25 20.51
C ILE A 60 -14.39 15.15 21.59
N ILE A 61 -14.92 14.53 22.64
CA ILE A 61 -15.53 15.21 23.79
C ILE A 61 -14.77 14.85 25.06
N SER A 62 -14.59 15.83 25.95
CA SER A 62 -13.82 15.64 27.18
C SER A 62 -14.56 16.05 28.46
N LYS A 63 -15.81 16.51 28.33
CA LYS A 63 -16.64 16.98 29.46
C LYS A 63 -17.97 16.22 29.47
N GLU A 64 -18.40 15.82 30.66
CA GLU A 64 -19.65 15.08 30.89
C GLU A 64 -20.89 15.81 30.34
N ILE A 65 -20.88 17.15 30.31
CA ILE A 65 -22.02 17.93 29.81
C ILE A 65 -22.42 17.60 28.35
N PHE A 66 -21.48 17.07 27.56
CA PHE A 66 -21.71 16.66 26.17
C PHE A 66 -22.20 15.21 26.02
N LEU A 67 -22.28 14.45 27.12
CA LEU A 67 -22.86 13.10 27.13
C LEU A 67 -24.40 13.13 27.27
N LYS A 68 -25.03 14.30 27.19
CA LYS A 68 -26.50 14.39 27.29
C LYS A 68 -27.17 13.81 26.05
N ILE A 69 -28.20 12.99 26.26
CA ILE A 69 -28.96 12.31 25.20
C ILE A 69 -29.47 13.28 24.14
N GLY A 70 -30.09 14.41 24.50
CA GLY A 70 -30.58 15.39 23.50
C GLY A 70 -29.46 15.95 22.60
N PHE A 71 -28.26 16.14 23.14
CA PHE A 71 -27.12 16.59 22.35
C PHE A 71 -26.68 15.53 21.33
N LEU A 72 -26.55 14.28 21.77
CA LEU A 72 -26.03 13.17 20.95
C LEU A 72 -27.07 12.59 19.99
N ARG A 73 -28.32 12.39 20.44
CA ARG A 73 -29.37 11.69 19.70
C ARG A 73 -30.24 12.60 18.83
N GLU A 74 -30.33 13.90 19.11
CA GLU A 74 -31.15 14.84 18.32
C GLU A 74 -30.28 15.68 17.41
N LYS A 75 -29.32 16.45 17.97
CA LYS A 75 -28.52 17.40 17.20
C LYS A 75 -27.45 16.74 16.33
N PHE A 76 -26.80 15.68 16.82
CA PHE A 76 -25.67 15.01 16.16
C PHE A 76 -25.91 13.51 15.94
N LYS A 77 -27.14 13.15 15.54
CA LYS A 77 -27.60 11.76 15.44
C LYS A 77 -26.73 10.86 14.54
N ASN A 78 -26.15 11.44 13.48
CA ASN A 78 -25.34 10.72 12.47
C ASN A 78 -23.83 10.89 12.69
N THR A 79 -23.43 11.31 13.89
CA THR A 79 -22.05 11.67 14.20
C THR A 79 -21.47 10.69 15.22
N GLY A 80 -20.20 10.34 15.03
CA GLY A 80 -19.41 9.57 15.98
C GLY A 80 -18.74 10.43 17.04
N PHE A 81 -18.58 9.89 18.24
CA PHE A 81 -17.91 10.56 19.35
C PHE A 81 -16.85 9.66 19.99
N ILE A 82 -15.70 10.25 20.27
CA ILE A 82 -14.69 9.66 21.15
C ILE A 82 -14.73 10.45 22.46
N PHE A 83 -14.96 9.77 23.57
CA PHE A 83 -14.91 10.37 24.89
C PHE A 83 -13.52 10.15 25.50
N SER A 84 -12.82 11.24 25.79
CA SER A 84 -11.49 11.22 26.42
C SER A 84 -11.50 12.12 27.65
N TYR A 85 -11.42 11.52 28.83
CA TYR A 85 -11.50 12.22 30.10
C TYR A 85 -10.09 12.55 30.66
N PRO A 86 -9.76 13.83 30.91
CA PRO A 86 -8.43 14.22 31.39
C PRO A 86 -8.24 14.11 32.91
N GLY A 87 -9.26 13.70 33.68
CA GLY A 87 -9.21 13.63 35.15
C GLY A 87 -8.81 12.25 35.70
N THR A 88 -9.13 11.96 36.96
CA THR A 88 -8.70 10.68 37.58
C THR A 88 -9.48 9.47 37.02
N PHE A 89 -8.91 8.28 37.19
CA PHE A 89 -9.54 7.04 36.74
C PHE A 89 -10.85 6.77 37.50
N GLU A 90 -10.88 7.03 38.81
CA GLU A 90 -12.04 6.83 39.66
C GLU A 90 -13.20 7.73 39.21
N LYS A 91 -12.92 9.01 38.92
CA LYS A 91 -13.96 9.92 38.43
C LYS A 91 -14.45 9.55 37.03
N TYR A 92 -13.56 9.00 36.20
CA TYR A 92 -13.94 8.46 34.91
C TYR A 92 -14.88 7.26 35.04
N GLU A 93 -14.64 6.34 35.98
CA GLU A 93 -15.52 5.21 36.26
C GLU A 93 -16.91 5.68 36.71
N GLU A 94 -16.98 6.68 37.60
CA GLU A 94 -18.26 7.28 37.99
C GLU A 94 -19.05 7.84 36.79
N ILE A 95 -18.36 8.54 35.87
CA ILE A 95 -18.98 9.09 34.66
C ILE A 95 -19.44 7.95 33.74
N LEU A 96 -18.64 6.90 33.59
CA LEU A 96 -18.98 5.74 32.77
C LEU A 96 -20.24 5.05 33.30
N GLU A 97 -20.31 4.76 34.59
CA GLU A 97 -21.46 4.09 35.19
C GLU A 97 -22.73 4.93 35.10
N LYS A 98 -22.64 6.23 35.36
CA LYS A 98 -23.77 7.15 35.24
C LYS A 98 -24.31 7.24 33.81
N ASN A 99 -23.48 7.00 32.79
CA ASN A 99 -23.82 7.16 31.37
C ASN A 99 -23.68 5.85 30.58
N LYS A 100 -23.82 4.70 31.25
CA LYS A 100 -23.52 3.37 30.68
C LYS A 100 -24.29 3.04 29.41
N GLU A 101 -25.55 3.44 29.34
CA GLU A 101 -26.41 3.23 28.16
C GLU A 101 -25.84 3.95 26.92
N ILE A 102 -25.34 5.18 27.08
CA ILE A 102 -24.75 5.97 25.99
C ILE A 102 -23.51 5.27 25.41
N PHE A 103 -22.65 4.71 26.26
CA PHE A 103 -21.45 3.99 25.81
C PHE A 103 -21.74 2.59 25.25
N THR A 104 -22.93 2.06 25.49
CA THR A 104 -23.32 0.72 25.02
C THR A 104 -24.12 0.78 23.70
N GLU A 105 -25.00 1.77 23.57
CA GLU A 105 -26.02 1.83 22.50
C GLU A 105 -25.77 2.95 21.49
N ASP A 106 -25.24 4.09 21.95
CA ASP A 106 -25.01 5.27 21.10
C ASP A 106 -23.65 5.25 20.40
N ASN A 107 -23.41 6.29 19.61
CA ASN A 107 -22.23 6.44 18.76
C ASN A 107 -20.98 6.90 19.54
N VAL A 108 -20.82 6.51 20.81
CA VAL A 108 -19.75 7.01 21.69
C VAL A 108 -18.80 5.88 22.08
N VAL A 109 -17.51 6.03 21.78
CA VAL A 109 -16.44 5.14 22.25
C VAL A 109 -15.64 5.83 23.33
N SER A 110 -15.43 5.14 24.45
CA SER A 110 -14.71 5.69 25.59
C SER A 110 -13.23 5.31 25.56
N ILE A 111 -12.35 6.29 25.80
CA ILE A 111 -10.90 6.06 25.97
C ILE A 111 -10.59 5.94 27.47
N ILE A 112 -10.00 4.82 27.87
CA ILE A 112 -9.57 4.59 29.26
C ILE A 112 -8.42 5.55 29.58
N PRO A 113 -8.54 6.46 30.56
CA PRO A 113 -7.60 7.54 30.77
C PRO A 113 -6.27 7.08 31.37
N PHE A 114 -5.15 7.58 30.83
CA PHE A 114 -3.82 7.39 31.43
C PHE A 114 -3.11 8.74 31.62
N ASN A 115 -3.39 9.40 32.75
CA ASN A 115 -3.04 10.80 32.97
C ASN A 115 -1.69 11.03 33.67
N ILE A 116 -0.75 10.10 33.53
CA ILE A 116 0.65 10.31 33.97
C ILE A 116 1.38 11.19 32.95
N PRO A 117 1.97 12.33 33.35
CA PRO A 117 2.73 13.19 32.43
C PRO A 117 3.88 12.44 31.76
N SER A 118 4.15 12.71 30.49
CA SER A 118 5.26 12.10 29.75
C SER A 118 6.62 12.79 30.03
N THR A 119 6.77 13.44 31.19
CA THR A 119 8.03 14.08 31.60
C THR A 119 9.12 13.03 31.83
N THR A 120 10.39 13.45 31.94
CA THR A 120 11.55 12.53 32.07
C THR A 120 11.39 11.60 33.27
N ILE A 121 10.86 10.41 32.98
CA ILE A 121 10.54 9.36 33.93
C ILE A 121 11.52 8.20 33.66
N GLY A 122 12.13 7.67 34.72
CA GLY A 122 12.95 6.47 34.61
C GLY A 122 12.14 5.26 34.16
N ILE A 123 12.73 4.38 33.36
CA ILE A 123 12.05 3.21 32.79
C ILE A 123 11.31 2.35 33.84
N ASP A 124 11.86 2.20 35.04
CA ASP A 124 11.23 1.40 36.10
C ASP A 124 9.96 2.05 36.67
N PHE A 125 9.96 3.37 36.79
CA PHE A 125 8.76 4.11 37.17
C PHE A 125 7.71 4.00 36.06
N ALA A 126 8.10 4.20 34.79
CA ALA A 126 7.20 4.03 33.65
C ALA A 126 6.57 2.62 33.63
N LYS A 127 7.37 1.57 33.81
CA LYS A 127 6.90 0.17 33.92
C LYS A 127 5.89 0.01 35.06
N ARG A 128 6.15 0.58 36.24
CA ARG A 128 5.25 0.50 37.39
C ARG A 128 3.92 1.19 37.12
N GLU A 129 3.93 2.40 36.58
CA GLU A 129 2.71 3.14 36.25
C GLU A 129 1.89 2.46 35.15
N ILE A 130 2.55 1.94 34.10
CA ILE A 130 1.88 1.16 33.07
C ILE A 130 1.22 -0.08 33.68
N ARG A 131 1.91 -0.83 34.53
CA ARG A 131 1.33 -2.01 35.20
C ARG A 131 0.11 -1.64 36.04
N LYS A 132 0.19 -0.58 36.85
CA LYS A 132 -0.94 -0.09 37.65
C LYS A 132 -2.13 0.29 36.77
N TYR A 133 -1.88 1.06 35.70
CA TYR A 133 -2.90 1.44 34.71
C TYR A 133 -3.56 0.22 34.06
N LEU A 134 -2.75 -0.76 33.67
CA LEU A 134 -3.21 -1.99 33.03
C LEU A 134 -4.05 -2.86 33.98
N THR A 135 -3.67 -2.99 35.25
CA THR A 135 -4.47 -3.70 36.26
C THR A 135 -5.86 -3.07 36.40
N ASN A 136 -5.93 -1.74 36.54
CA ASN A 136 -7.20 -1.03 36.64
C ASN A 136 -8.03 -1.17 35.35
N SER A 137 -7.37 -1.05 34.19
CA SER A 137 -8.02 -1.21 32.88
C SER A 137 -8.63 -2.59 32.70
N VAL A 138 -7.94 -3.67 33.12
CA VAL A 138 -8.47 -5.04 33.03
C VAL A 138 -9.71 -5.23 33.90
N SER A 139 -9.73 -4.65 35.11
CA SER A 139 -10.92 -4.69 35.99
C SER A 139 -12.13 -4.08 35.27
N LEU A 140 -11.94 -2.89 34.70
CA LEU A 140 -12.98 -2.17 33.95
C LEU A 140 -13.44 -2.95 32.70
N LEU A 141 -12.51 -3.44 31.89
CA LEU A 141 -12.81 -4.16 30.65
C LEU A 141 -13.66 -5.41 30.92
N LYS A 142 -13.37 -6.13 32.01
CA LYS A 142 -14.13 -7.32 32.44
C LYS A 142 -15.52 -6.95 32.97
N ALA A 143 -15.63 -5.88 33.76
CA ALA A 143 -16.91 -5.39 34.27
C ALA A 143 -17.85 -4.91 33.14
N HIS A 144 -17.29 -4.47 32.00
CA HIS A 144 -18.02 -3.87 30.89
C HIS A 144 -17.77 -4.54 29.54
N SER A 145 -17.93 -5.86 29.46
CA SER A 145 -17.70 -6.64 28.22
C SER A 145 -18.53 -6.20 27.00
N LYS A 146 -19.67 -5.52 27.21
CA LYS A 146 -20.52 -5.01 26.13
C LYS A 146 -20.08 -3.65 25.57
N ILE A 147 -19.20 -2.92 26.26
CA ILE A 147 -18.74 -1.59 25.84
C ILE A 147 -17.42 -1.74 25.09
N ASN A 148 -17.29 -1.07 23.95
CA ASN A 148 -16.02 -0.97 23.24
C ASN A 148 -15.18 0.18 23.82
N PHE A 149 -13.91 -0.08 24.10
CA PHE A 149 -12.99 0.88 24.68
C PHE A 149 -11.80 1.16 23.76
N GLY A 150 -11.28 2.39 23.85
CA GLY A 150 -9.92 2.67 23.47
C GLY A 150 -8.97 2.56 24.66
N LEU A 151 -7.84 1.90 24.45
CA LEU A 151 -6.77 1.81 25.43
C LEU A 151 -5.75 2.92 25.19
N SER A 152 -5.42 3.68 26.22
CA SER A 152 -4.38 4.71 26.17
C SER A 152 -3.00 4.05 26.26
N ILE A 153 -2.14 4.33 25.28
CA ILE A 153 -0.77 3.84 25.23
C ILE A 153 0.17 5.02 25.43
N LYS A 154 1.01 4.90 26.47
CA LYS A 154 2.15 5.78 26.72
C LYS A 154 3.42 4.95 26.79
N LEU A 155 4.42 5.33 26.02
CA LEU A 155 5.69 4.61 25.95
C LEU A 155 6.83 5.37 26.64
N PHE A 156 6.65 6.64 26.99
CA PHE A 156 7.66 7.44 27.71
C PHE A 156 9.05 7.38 27.04
N ASP A 157 9.09 7.39 25.70
CA ASP A 157 10.29 7.18 24.88
C ASP A 157 10.97 5.78 24.96
N TYR A 158 10.34 4.78 25.56
CA TYR A 158 10.81 3.39 25.65
C TYR A 158 9.91 2.43 24.83
N PRO A 159 10.20 2.17 23.54
CA PRO A 159 9.38 1.30 22.68
C PRO A 159 9.19 -0.10 23.23
N GLU A 160 10.18 -0.63 23.94
CA GLU A 160 10.14 -1.95 24.58
C GLU A 160 8.99 -2.11 25.59
N LEU A 161 8.46 -1.00 26.12
CA LEU A 161 7.31 -1.03 27.03
C LEU A 161 6.00 -1.40 26.33
N LEU A 162 5.94 -1.35 24.99
CA LEU A 162 4.80 -1.85 24.22
C LEU A 162 4.48 -3.31 24.59
N SER A 163 5.52 -4.11 24.87
CA SER A 163 5.38 -5.51 25.26
C SER A 163 4.46 -5.74 26.48
N LEU A 164 4.35 -4.76 27.39
CA LEU A 164 3.46 -4.84 28.55
C LEU A 164 1.98 -4.76 28.18
N TYR A 165 1.66 -4.06 27.08
CA TYR A 165 0.29 -3.87 26.61
C TYR A 165 -0.23 -5.06 25.80
N ILE A 166 0.66 -5.74 25.06
CA ILE A 166 0.30 -6.80 24.10
C ILE A 166 -0.59 -7.90 24.71
N PRO A 167 -0.30 -8.49 25.88
CA PRO A 167 -1.14 -9.56 26.45
C PRO A 167 -2.58 -9.11 26.68
N ILE A 168 -2.76 -7.94 27.30
CA ILE A 168 -4.08 -7.40 27.62
C ILE A 168 -4.86 -7.06 26.36
N ILE A 169 -4.21 -6.51 25.33
CA ILE A 169 -4.84 -6.25 24.03
C ILE A 169 -5.34 -7.55 23.38
N LYS A 170 -4.58 -8.66 23.49
CA LYS A 170 -4.97 -9.95 22.91
C LYS A 170 -6.08 -10.65 23.68
N GLU A 171 -6.09 -10.50 25.01
CA GLU A 171 -7.05 -11.17 25.91
C GLU A 171 -8.43 -10.48 25.93
N ASN A 172 -8.52 -9.19 25.58
CA ASN A 172 -9.75 -8.40 25.72
C ASN A 172 -10.24 -7.88 24.36
N GLU A 173 -11.24 -8.55 23.78
CA GLU A 173 -11.78 -8.22 22.44
C GLU A 173 -12.54 -6.89 22.38
N ASN A 174 -12.93 -6.34 23.54
CA ASN A 174 -13.57 -5.04 23.65
C ASN A 174 -12.57 -3.87 23.65
N ILE A 175 -11.26 -4.11 23.52
CA ILE A 175 -10.28 -3.10 23.16
C ILE A 175 -10.29 -2.93 21.64
N THR A 176 -10.87 -1.83 21.16
CA THR A 176 -11.07 -1.62 19.72
C THR A 176 -10.26 -0.47 19.14
N ILE A 177 -9.76 0.44 19.99
CA ILE A 177 -8.88 1.56 19.61
C ILE A 177 -7.58 1.48 20.44
N LEU A 178 -6.42 1.63 19.82
CA LEU A 178 -5.16 1.93 20.51
C LEU A 178 -4.86 3.41 20.34
N ASN A 179 -4.95 4.16 21.43
CA ASN A 179 -4.71 5.60 21.44
C ASN A 179 -3.27 5.90 21.90
N PHE A 180 -2.37 6.15 20.96
CA PHE A 180 -0.99 6.54 21.26
C PHE A 180 -0.95 8.00 21.69
N MET A 181 -0.61 8.24 22.95
CA MET A 181 -0.69 9.58 23.53
C MET A 181 0.60 10.39 23.40
N ASP A 182 1.76 9.73 23.34
CA ASP A 182 3.08 10.37 23.38
C ASP A 182 4.03 9.91 22.25
N LEU A 183 3.73 8.80 21.57
CA LEU A 183 4.57 8.25 20.50
C LEU A 183 4.89 9.27 19.40
N PHE A 184 3.95 10.16 19.12
CA PHE A 184 4.04 11.15 18.04
C PHE A 184 4.38 12.56 18.53
N ASP A 185 4.79 12.72 19.79
CA ASP A 185 5.21 14.03 20.33
C ASP A 185 6.53 14.52 19.73
N SER A 186 7.38 13.60 19.27
CA SER A 186 8.66 13.91 18.63
C SER A 186 8.96 12.94 17.49
N PHE A 187 8.79 13.42 16.26
CA PHE A 187 9.14 12.64 15.06
C PHE A 187 10.65 12.42 14.91
N ARG A 188 11.51 13.15 15.65
CA ARG A 188 12.96 12.90 15.67
C ARG A 188 13.29 11.48 16.12
N ASN A 189 12.43 10.87 16.94
CA ASN A 189 12.51 9.47 17.36
C ASN A 189 11.89 8.51 16.32
N PHE A 190 11.96 8.84 15.02
CA PHE A 190 11.25 8.11 13.97
C PHE A 190 11.51 6.60 13.93
N ARG A 191 12.72 6.13 14.27
CA ARG A 191 13.01 4.69 14.33
C ARG A 191 12.15 3.99 15.39
N LYS A 192 11.95 4.64 16.53
CA LYS A 192 11.08 4.16 17.61
C LYS A 192 9.64 4.08 17.12
N ILE A 193 9.14 5.13 16.47
CA ILE A 193 7.80 5.17 15.86
C ILE A 193 7.59 4.01 14.89
N ILE A 194 8.52 3.84 13.93
CA ILE A 194 8.42 2.79 12.92
C ILE A 194 8.45 1.40 13.57
N ASN A 195 9.38 1.15 14.50
CA ASN A 195 9.47 -0.11 15.23
C ASN A 195 8.17 -0.45 15.95
N THR A 196 7.63 0.51 16.72
CA THR A 196 6.38 0.33 17.46
C THR A 196 5.22 0.02 16.51
N ILE A 197 5.08 0.76 15.41
CA ILE A 197 4.01 0.51 14.42
C ILE A 197 4.14 -0.86 13.78
N VAL A 198 5.34 -1.25 13.35
CA VAL A 198 5.59 -2.55 12.73
C VAL A 198 5.30 -3.68 13.73
N GLU A 199 5.72 -3.52 14.99
CA GLU A 199 5.43 -4.49 16.05
C GLU A 199 3.92 -4.68 16.26
N ILE A 200 3.14 -3.59 16.28
CA ILE A 200 1.67 -3.66 16.38
C ILE A 200 1.09 -4.41 15.20
N LYS A 201 1.43 -4.00 13.97
CA LYS A 201 0.87 -4.59 12.75
C LYS A 201 1.22 -6.07 12.59
N THR A 202 2.35 -6.51 13.16
CA THR A 202 2.82 -7.90 13.08
C THR A 202 2.37 -8.78 14.25
N LYS A 203 2.06 -8.22 15.43
CA LYS A 203 1.71 -9.00 16.62
C LYS A 203 0.24 -8.94 17.03
N LEU A 204 -0.51 -7.91 16.62
CA LEU A 204 -1.88 -7.66 17.06
C LEU A 204 -2.89 -7.81 15.90
N ASP A 205 -4.17 -7.94 16.25
CA ASP A 205 -5.26 -8.02 15.25
C ASP A 205 -5.27 -6.75 14.39
N ASN A 206 -5.20 -6.93 13.07
CA ASN A 206 -5.17 -5.82 12.13
C ASN A 206 -6.54 -5.13 11.99
N ASN A 207 -7.60 -5.59 12.66
CA ASN A 207 -8.85 -4.84 12.75
C ASN A 207 -8.87 -3.81 13.89
N ILE A 208 -7.84 -3.75 14.75
CA ILE A 208 -7.77 -2.72 15.79
C ILE A 208 -7.47 -1.36 15.15
N VAL A 209 -8.22 -0.35 15.55
CA VAL A 209 -8.07 1.04 15.07
C VAL A 209 -6.90 1.70 15.78
N ILE A 210 -6.01 2.34 15.02
CA ILE A 210 -4.90 3.11 15.60
C ILE A 210 -5.27 4.59 15.62
N MET A 211 -5.27 5.18 16.81
CA MET A 211 -5.46 6.61 17.02
C MET A 211 -4.14 7.26 17.44
N ALA A 212 -3.76 8.32 16.74
CA ALA A 212 -2.60 9.14 17.06
C ALA A 212 -3.07 10.40 17.79
N SER A 213 -2.60 10.56 19.03
CA SER A 213 -2.78 11.74 19.87
C SER A 213 -1.43 12.32 20.29
N GLY A 214 -1.45 13.48 20.94
CA GLY A 214 -0.24 14.20 21.36
C GLY A 214 0.02 15.43 20.52
N ARG A 215 1.29 15.80 20.33
CA ARG A 215 1.72 17.03 19.65
C ARG A 215 1.75 16.90 18.13
N ILE A 216 0.60 16.63 17.54
CA ILE A 216 0.48 16.35 16.10
C ILE A 216 0.00 17.60 15.35
N VAL A 217 0.64 17.89 14.22
CA VAL A 217 0.26 18.96 13.28
C VAL A 217 -0.04 18.40 11.89
N PRO A 218 -0.94 19.02 11.11
CA PRO A 218 -1.30 18.64 9.74
C PRO A 218 -0.16 18.16 8.85
N LYS A 219 1.02 18.80 8.89
CA LYS A 219 2.21 18.44 8.12
C LYS A 219 2.51 16.94 8.09
N VAL A 220 2.35 16.25 9.23
CA VAL A 220 2.74 14.83 9.36
C VAL A 220 1.61 13.84 9.04
N PHE A 221 0.38 14.31 8.79
CA PHE A 221 -0.78 13.44 8.54
C PHE A 221 -0.55 12.41 7.42
N PRO A 222 0.06 12.76 6.27
CA PRO A 222 0.28 11.78 5.20
C PRO A 222 1.18 10.62 5.65
N MET A 223 2.23 10.92 6.42
CA MET A 223 3.13 9.91 6.97
C MET A 223 2.44 9.05 8.02
N LEU A 224 1.64 9.63 8.93
CA LEU A 224 0.88 8.88 9.92
C LEU A 224 -0.10 7.90 9.27
N VAL A 225 -0.85 8.36 8.27
CA VAL A 225 -1.77 7.50 7.53
C VAL A 225 -1.01 6.44 6.71
N TYR A 226 0.18 6.76 6.18
CA TYR A 226 1.06 5.77 5.53
C TYR A 226 1.54 4.67 6.49
N LEU A 227 1.76 5.02 7.76
CA LEU A 227 2.04 4.10 8.87
C LEU A 227 0.79 3.35 9.37
N GLY A 228 -0.38 3.61 8.80
CA GLY A 228 -1.61 2.90 9.11
C GLY A 228 -2.32 3.41 10.36
N VAL A 229 -2.12 4.68 10.71
CA VAL A 229 -2.97 5.43 11.66
C VAL A 229 -4.33 5.69 11.00
N ASP A 230 -5.40 5.38 11.73
CA ASP A 230 -6.78 5.50 11.27
C ASP A 230 -7.46 6.78 11.77
N ILE A 231 -7.07 7.27 12.95
CA ILE A 231 -7.66 8.47 13.55
C ILE A 231 -6.53 9.39 14.04
N ILE A 232 -6.65 10.68 13.76
CA ILE A 232 -5.71 11.68 14.29
C ILE A 232 -6.48 12.67 15.17
N ASP A 233 -6.04 12.83 16.41
CA ASP A 233 -6.57 13.82 17.34
C ASP A 233 -6.06 15.22 16.99
N THR A 234 -6.97 16.16 16.78
CA THR A 234 -6.62 17.57 16.47
C THR A 234 -6.67 18.48 17.69
N SER A 235 -6.90 17.94 18.89
CA SER A 235 -6.98 18.73 20.13
C SER A 235 -5.73 19.59 20.39
N TYR A 236 -4.55 19.18 19.91
CA TYR A 236 -3.32 19.97 20.02
C TYR A 236 -3.38 21.31 19.24
N LEU A 237 -4.19 21.40 18.19
CA LEU A 237 -4.36 22.63 17.41
C LEU A 237 -5.02 23.74 18.25
N LEU A 238 -5.82 23.37 19.27
CA LEU A 238 -6.37 24.34 20.22
C LEU A 238 -5.26 25.00 21.03
N TYR A 239 -4.28 24.21 21.49
CA TYR A 239 -3.11 24.71 22.21
C TYR A 239 -2.26 25.61 21.32
N LEU A 240 -1.97 25.19 20.09
CA LEU A 240 -1.20 26.02 19.14
C LEU A 240 -1.90 27.35 18.84
N SER A 241 -3.23 27.35 18.77
CA SER A 241 -4.01 28.57 18.55
C SER A 241 -3.94 29.51 19.76
N ALA A 242 -3.94 28.96 20.99
CA ALA A 242 -3.72 29.73 22.22
C ALA A 242 -2.31 30.35 22.26
N GLU A 243 -1.32 29.61 21.77
CA GLU A 243 0.06 30.08 21.57
C GLU A 243 0.24 30.99 20.34
N ASN A 244 -0.85 31.41 19.69
CA ASN A 244 -0.88 32.31 18.54
C ASN A 244 -0.17 31.79 17.28
N PHE A 245 -0.21 30.48 17.05
CA PHE A 245 0.29 29.87 15.83
C PHE A 245 -0.81 29.69 14.77
N TYR A 246 -0.41 29.91 13.53
CA TYR A 246 -1.18 29.77 12.30
C TYR A 246 -0.59 28.63 11.47
N ASP A 247 -1.42 27.65 11.14
CA ASP A 247 -1.03 26.49 10.36
C ASP A 247 -1.20 26.76 8.85
N THR A 248 -0.14 26.54 8.07
CA THR A 248 -0.15 26.62 6.60
C THR A 248 -0.17 25.24 5.94
N ILE A 249 -0.13 24.15 6.71
CA ILE A 249 0.22 22.76 6.35
C ILE A 249 1.73 22.53 6.34
N GLU A 250 2.50 23.27 5.55
CA GLU A 250 3.95 23.06 5.46
C GLU A 250 4.69 23.65 6.67
N TYR A 251 4.17 24.77 7.19
CA TYR A 251 4.75 25.50 8.32
C TYR A 251 3.72 25.88 9.37
N LEU A 252 4.19 25.88 10.61
CA LEU A 252 3.49 26.47 11.74
C LEU A 252 4.13 27.82 12.05
N LEU A 253 3.41 28.91 11.77
CA LEU A 253 3.95 30.27 11.85
C LEU A 253 3.32 31.03 13.01
N PRO A 254 4.10 31.78 13.82
CA PRO A 254 3.50 32.77 14.70
C PRO A 254 2.66 33.76 13.88
N ILE A 255 1.41 34.00 14.26
CA ILE A 255 0.44 34.80 13.48
C ILE A 255 0.95 36.19 13.12
N TYR A 256 1.74 36.82 13.98
CA TYR A 256 2.32 38.15 13.74
C TYR A 256 3.35 38.17 12.59
N LYS A 257 3.89 37.00 12.19
CA LYS A 257 4.80 36.86 11.04
C LYS A 257 4.06 36.61 9.73
N VAL A 258 2.76 36.31 9.77
CA VAL A 258 1.96 35.99 8.58
C VAL A 258 1.61 37.27 7.84
N LYS A 259 2.30 37.54 6.73
CA LYS A 259 2.04 38.72 5.87
C LYS A 259 0.87 38.50 4.90
N TYR A 260 0.70 37.27 4.44
CA TYR A 260 -0.34 36.86 3.51
C TYR A 260 -1.04 35.63 4.06
N PHE A 261 -2.37 35.65 4.07
CA PHE A 261 -3.20 34.52 4.50
C PHE A 261 -3.57 33.70 3.26
N PRO A 262 -2.94 32.52 3.02
CA PRO A 262 -3.17 31.74 1.81
C PRO A 262 -4.50 30.97 1.83
N CYS A 263 -5.14 30.86 3.00
CA CYS A 263 -6.35 30.08 3.19
C CYS A 263 -7.61 30.90 2.86
N SER A 264 -8.60 30.23 2.27
CA SER A 264 -9.89 30.82 1.87
C SER A 264 -11.01 30.65 2.91
N CYS A 265 -10.68 30.22 4.13
CA CYS A 265 -11.65 29.99 5.21
C CYS A 265 -12.25 31.31 5.74
N ILE A 266 -13.37 31.19 6.46
CA ILE A 266 -14.09 32.34 7.03
C ILE A 266 -13.24 33.16 7.98
N ALA A 267 -12.35 32.51 8.75
CA ALA A 267 -11.44 33.19 9.66
C ALA A 267 -10.43 34.08 8.90
N CYS A 268 -9.77 33.52 7.87
CA CYS A 268 -8.75 34.22 7.09
C CYS A 268 -9.31 35.37 6.23
N LYS A 269 -10.52 35.19 5.68
CA LYS A 269 -11.23 36.24 4.95
C LYS A 269 -11.82 37.32 5.86
N GLY A 270 -12.05 36.98 7.12
CA GLY A 270 -12.64 37.86 8.13
C GLY A 270 -11.60 38.68 8.89
N LYS A 271 -11.89 38.92 10.17
CA LYS A 271 -11.13 39.84 11.03
C LYS A 271 -9.75 39.32 11.44
N LEU A 272 -9.40 38.06 11.19
CA LEU A 272 -8.13 37.48 11.65
C LEU A 272 -6.93 38.29 11.16
N LYS A 273 -6.97 38.76 9.91
CA LYS A 273 -5.93 39.61 9.32
C LYS A 273 -5.71 40.90 10.12
N ASN A 274 -6.80 41.55 10.55
CA ASN A 274 -6.75 42.80 11.29
C ASN A 274 -6.27 42.59 12.74
N LEU A 275 -6.50 41.39 13.29
CA LEU A 275 -6.13 41.02 14.65
C LEU A 275 -4.72 40.42 14.74
N ALA A 276 -4.03 40.16 13.63
CA ALA A 276 -2.76 39.44 13.60
C ALA A 276 -1.65 40.08 14.46
N ALA A 277 -1.61 41.42 14.51
CA ALA A 277 -0.64 42.18 15.29
C ALA A 277 -1.03 42.36 16.77
N THR A 278 -2.30 42.11 17.12
CA THR A 278 -2.80 42.32 18.50
C THR A 278 -2.20 41.29 19.44
N LYS A 279 -1.63 41.71 20.57
CA LYS A 279 -0.96 40.80 21.53
C LYS A 279 -1.93 39.80 22.17
N TYR A 280 -3.00 40.28 22.79
CA TYR A 280 -4.03 39.45 23.44
C TYR A 280 -5.42 39.75 22.86
N SER A 281 -6.10 38.73 22.36
CA SER A 281 -7.49 38.83 21.90
C SER A 281 -8.14 37.45 21.88
N ASN A 282 -9.27 37.31 22.59
CA ASN A 282 -10.04 36.06 22.58
C ASN A 282 -10.61 35.78 21.18
N GLU A 283 -11.11 36.81 20.49
CA GLU A 283 -11.62 36.69 19.10
C GLU A 283 -10.52 36.21 18.15
N LYS A 284 -9.27 36.68 18.33
CA LYS A 284 -8.13 36.20 17.54
C LYS A 284 -7.84 34.72 17.79
N MET A 285 -7.79 34.30 19.06
CA MET A 285 -7.60 32.88 19.42
C MET A 285 -8.68 31.99 18.83
N ASP A 286 -9.93 32.43 18.91
CA ASP A 286 -11.10 31.73 18.38
C ASP A 286 -11.02 31.56 16.86
N LEU A 287 -10.68 32.63 16.14
CA LEU A 287 -10.51 32.60 14.68
C LEU A 287 -9.30 31.75 14.26
N LEU A 288 -8.19 31.79 15.01
CA LEU A 288 -7.04 30.91 14.79
C LEU A 288 -7.40 29.45 14.98
N CYS A 289 -8.15 29.14 16.04
CA CYS A 289 -8.64 27.81 16.31
C CYS A 289 -9.51 27.29 15.16
N LEU A 290 -10.46 28.09 14.72
CA LEU A 290 -11.32 27.74 13.59
C LEU A 290 -10.48 27.50 12.32
N HIS A 291 -9.54 28.40 12.00
CA HIS A 291 -8.64 28.23 10.87
C HIS A 291 -7.83 26.93 10.94
N ASN A 292 -7.14 26.67 12.06
CA ASN A 292 -6.27 25.50 12.21
C ASN A 292 -7.06 24.19 12.10
N LEU A 293 -8.27 24.13 12.68
CA LEU A 293 -9.15 22.96 12.55
C LEU A 293 -9.65 22.76 11.10
N ILE A 294 -10.02 23.84 10.40
CA ILE A 294 -10.41 23.80 8.99
C ILE A 294 -9.26 23.29 8.10
N VAL A 295 -8.04 23.78 8.34
CA VAL A 295 -6.84 23.33 7.62
C VAL A 295 -6.62 21.83 7.81
N ALA A 296 -6.67 21.35 9.06
CA ALA A 296 -6.52 19.93 9.37
C ALA A 296 -7.60 19.06 8.71
N HIS A 297 -8.86 19.50 8.77
CA HIS A 297 -9.99 18.81 8.14
C HIS A 297 -9.82 18.74 6.62
N ASN A 298 -9.55 19.87 5.96
CA ASN A 298 -9.37 19.94 4.51
C ASN A 298 -8.18 19.08 4.05
N TYR A 299 -7.10 19.06 4.82
CA TYR A 299 -5.95 18.24 4.49
C TYR A 299 -6.25 16.73 4.64
N MET A 300 -7.04 16.34 5.64
CA MET A 300 -7.54 14.97 5.76
C MET A 300 -8.47 14.59 4.60
N MET A 301 -9.33 15.51 4.13
CA MET A 301 -10.16 15.27 2.94
C MET A 301 -9.31 15.08 1.69
N LYS A 302 -8.24 15.87 1.52
CA LYS A 302 -7.24 15.67 0.46
C LYS A 302 -6.60 14.28 0.56
N ILE A 303 -6.15 13.86 1.75
CA ILE A 303 -5.60 12.52 1.99
C ILE A 303 -6.60 11.41 1.58
N LYS A 304 -7.87 11.53 1.97
CA LYS A 304 -8.93 10.58 1.60
C LYS A 304 -9.11 10.50 0.07
N GLN A 305 -9.01 11.62 -0.64
CA GLN A 305 -9.07 11.64 -2.11
C GLN A 305 -7.87 10.93 -2.73
N TYR A 306 -6.67 11.17 -2.23
CA TYR A 306 -5.49 10.44 -2.68
C TYR A 306 -5.64 8.94 -2.45
N LEU A 307 -6.09 8.51 -1.27
CA LEU A 307 -6.33 7.10 -1.00
C LEU A 307 -7.40 6.49 -1.93
N ARG A 308 -8.37 7.24 -2.44
CA ARG A 308 -9.42 6.69 -3.32
C ARG A 308 -8.99 6.62 -4.78
N TYR A 309 -8.38 7.68 -5.29
CA TYR A 309 -8.25 7.91 -6.73
C TYR A 309 -6.85 8.30 -7.20
N GLU A 310 -5.92 8.66 -6.30
CA GLU A 310 -4.56 9.10 -6.68
C GLU A 310 -3.45 8.19 -6.10
N ASP A 311 -2.20 8.43 -6.52
CA ASP A 311 -1.05 7.68 -6.02
C ASP A 311 -0.70 8.19 -4.62
N TYR A 312 -1.26 7.52 -3.60
CA TYR A 312 -1.05 7.92 -2.20
C TYR A 312 0.43 7.88 -1.80
N ARG A 313 1.22 6.91 -2.30
CA ARG A 313 2.66 6.87 -2.01
C ARG A 313 3.37 8.06 -2.64
N GLY A 314 3.03 8.43 -3.87
CA GLY A 314 3.56 9.64 -4.51
C GLY A 314 3.20 10.93 -3.77
N PHE A 315 2.03 10.98 -3.12
CA PHE A 315 1.67 12.08 -2.22
C PHE A 315 2.52 12.09 -0.95
N VAL A 316 2.74 10.94 -0.32
CA VAL A 316 3.64 10.80 0.84
C VAL A 316 5.07 11.20 0.46
N GLU A 317 5.57 10.81 -0.72
CA GLU A 317 6.88 11.22 -1.21
C GLU A 317 7.00 12.75 -1.28
N LYS A 318 6.03 13.43 -1.90
CA LYS A 318 6.00 14.90 -1.99
C LYS A 318 5.96 15.56 -0.62
N SER A 319 5.03 15.15 0.24
CA SER A 319 4.90 15.71 1.59
C SER A 319 6.10 15.41 2.48
N SER A 320 6.85 14.33 2.20
CA SER A 320 8.07 14.02 2.95
C SER A 320 9.22 14.98 2.66
N LEU A 321 9.19 15.69 1.53
CA LEU A 321 10.21 16.69 1.19
C LEU A 321 10.10 17.97 2.02
N ASP A 322 8.97 18.18 2.71
CA ASP A 322 8.79 19.32 3.61
C ASP A 322 9.62 19.18 4.90
N ASP A 323 10.13 17.97 5.22
CA ASP A 323 10.86 17.70 6.45
C ASP A 323 11.90 16.58 6.33
N THR A 324 13.14 16.87 6.73
CA THR A 324 14.25 15.90 6.79
C THR A 324 13.92 14.63 7.58
N VAL A 325 13.09 14.74 8.62
CA VAL A 325 12.66 13.60 9.43
C VAL A 325 11.68 12.72 8.66
N LEU A 326 10.71 13.31 7.96
CA LEU A 326 9.71 12.56 7.19
C LEU A 326 10.35 11.83 6.00
N ILE A 327 11.28 12.46 5.28
CA ILE A 327 12.01 11.76 4.21
C ILE A 327 12.90 10.64 4.78
N SER A 328 13.48 10.83 5.98
CA SER A 328 14.27 9.79 6.66
C SER A 328 13.42 8.59 7.07
N MET A 329 12.22 8.83 7.61
CA MET A 329 11.22 7.79 7.90
C MET A 329 10.95 6.93 6.68
N LEU A 330 10.70 7.59 5.55
CA LEU A 330 10.38 6.92 4.31
C LEU A 330 11.51 6.04 3.79
N LYS A 331 12.74 6.57 3.80
CA LYS A 331 13.95 5.82 3.41
C LYS A 331 14.16 4.58 4.26
N ILE A 332 13.91 4.69 5.57
CA ILE A 332 14.07 3.57 6.51
C ILE A 332 12.99 2.52 6.32
N LEU A 333 11.73 2.92 6.14
CA LEU A 333 10.63 2.00 5.83
C LEU A 333 10.96 1.16 4.59
N ASP A 334 11.40 1.80 3.51
CA ASP A 334 11.72 1.13 2.24
C ASP A 334 12.98 0.23 2.34
N LYS A 335 13.98 0.64 3.13
CA LYS A 335 15.25 -0.08 3.26
C LYS A 335 15.18 -1.24 4.26
N GLU A 336 14.68 -0.97 5.46
CA GLU A 336 14.78 -1.88 6.62
C GLU A 336 13.50 -2.71 6.84
N TYR A 337 12.32 -2.22 6.43
CA TYR A 337 11.02 -2.85 6.73
C TYR A 337 10.27 -3.37 5.51
N PHE A 338 10.93 -3.44 4.35
CA PHE A 338 10.35 -3.96 3.11
C PHE A 338 9.73 -5.35 3.28
N THR A 339 10.35 -6.24 4.06
CA THR A 339 9.88 -7.62 4.31
C THR A 339 8.50 -7.68 4.96
N VAL A 340 8.09 -6.64 5.67
CA VAL A 340 6.75 -6.52 6.27
C VAL A 340 5.83 -5.73 5.34
N ILE A 341 6.27 -4.55 4.90
CA ILE A 341 5.44 -3.60 4.14
C ILE A 341 4.97 -4.16 2.79
N ARG A 342 5.77 -5.05 2.17
CA ARG A 342 5.39 -5.69 0.89
C ARG A 342 4.07 -6.45 0.98
N PHE A 343 3.73 -7.02 2.14
CA PHE A 343 2.49 -7.78 2.32
C PHE A 343 1.28 -6.89 2.57
N GLU A 344 1.51 -5.65 2.99
CA GLU A 344 0.46 -4.65 3.23
C GLU A 344 0.19 -3.80 1.97
N THR A 345 1.15 -3.75 1.05
CA THR A 345 1.05 -3.03 -0.22
C THR A 345 0.41 -3.90 -1.31
N PRO A 346 -0.69 -3.45 -1.95
CA PRO A 346 -1.26 -4.17 -3.09
C PRO A 346 -0.28 -4.31 -4.26
N ILE A 347 -0.27 -5.48 -4.92
CA ILE A 347 0.62 -5.72 -6.08
C ILE A 347 0.25 -4.92 -7.31
N THR A 348 -0.96 -4.35 -7.36
CA THR A 348 -1.43 -3.47 -8.42
C THR A 348 -2.08 -2.24 -7.80
N GLN A 349 -1.81 -1.07 -8.38
CA GLN A 349 -2.44 0.18 -7.96
C GLN A 349 -3.63 0.50 -8.85
N LYS A 350 -4.66 1.15 -8.28
CA LYS A 350 -5.90 1.50 -9.01
C LYS A 350 -5.66 2.40 -10.24
N ILE A 351 -4.51 3.07 -10.31
CA ILE A 351 -4.19 4.08 -11.33
C ILE A 351 -3.24 3.50 -12.34
N ARG A 352 -3.49 3.83 -13.61
CA ARG A 352 -2.71 3.34 -14.75
C ARG A 352 -1.31 3.95 -14.89
N LYS A 353 -0.99 5.07 -14.24
CA LYS A 353 0.32 5.75 -14.35
C LYS A 353 0.80 6.30 -13.02
N ILE A 354 1.88 5.72 -12.50
CA ILE A 354 2.59 6.16 -11.30
C ILE A 354 3.72 7.09 -11.71
N LYS A 355 3.82 8.24 -11.05
CA LYS A 355 4.89 9.21 -11.32
C LYS A 355 6.06 8.92 -10.40
N CYS A 356 7.20 8.60 -11.00
CA CYS A 356 8.49 8.47 -10.32
C CYS A 356 9.16 9.84 -10.37
N LEU A 357 9.18 10.54 -9.23
CA LEU A 357 9.65 11.94 -9.17
C LEU A 357 11.10 12.07 -8.67
N GLY A 358 11.68 10.99 -8.18
CA GLY A 358 13.08 10.96 -7.74
C GLY A 358 13.41 9.69 -6.95
N PRO A 359 14.55 9.69 -6.22
CA PRO A 359 15.07 8.49 -5.57
C PRO A 359 14.16 7.83 -4.53
N SER A 360 13.23 8.58 -3.94
CA SER A 360 12.21 8.03 -3.04
C SER A 360 11.28 7.03 -3.74
N SER A 361 11.18 7.09 -5.07
CA SER A 361 10.32 6.20 -5.86
C SER A 361 10.99 4.85 -6.17
N TYR A 362 12.32 4.74 -6.14
CA TYR A 362 13.03 3.55 -6.63
C TYR A 362 12.77 2.31 -5.76
N ASN A 363 12.65 2.54 -4.46
CA ASN A 363 12.47 1.49 -3.45
C ASN A 363 11.04 1.40 -2.93
N ARG A 364 10.07 1.97 -3.65
CA ARG A 364 8.66 1.76 -3.33
C ARG A 364 8.37 0.26 -3.21
N PRO A 365 7.53 -0.15 -2.24
CA PRO A 365 7.31 -1.58 -1.97
C PRO A 365 6.80 -2.36 -3.18
N ASP A 366 5.92 -1.77 -3.98
CA ASP A 366 5.37 -2.38 -5.19
C ASP A 366 6.41 -2.58 -6.30
N PHE A 367 7.32 -1.62 -6.49
CA PHE A 367 8.40 -1.73 -7.49
C PHE A 367 9.45 -2.75 -7.07
N LYS A 368 9.86 -2.72 -5.79
CA LYS A 368 10.83 -3.68 -5.26
C LYS A 368 10.27 -5.10 -5.23
N GLU A 369 9.00 -5.27 -4.89
CA GLU A 369 8.31 -6.57 -5.00
C GLU A 369 8.26 -7.06 -6.45
N PHE A 370 7.93 -6.20 -7.42
CA PHE A 370 7.96 -6.58 -8.83
C PHE A 370 9.33 -7.09 -9.24
N ARG A 371 10.42 -6.35 -8.95
CA ARG A 371 11.79 -6.77 -9.30
C ARG A 371 12.14 -8.13 -8.69
N GLN A 372 11.94 -8.29 -7.38
CA GLN A 372 12.22 -9.55 -6.69
C GLN A 372 11.36 -10.70 -7.21
N ARG A 373 10.09 -10.45 -7.50
CA ARG A 373 9.18 -11.46 -8.04
C ARG A 373 9.59 -11.87 -9.46
N THR A 374 9.91 -10.92 -10.34
CA THR A 374 10.41 -11.20 -11.68
C THR A 374 11.69 -12.04 -11.63
N ILE A 375 12.67 -11.67 -10.80
CA ILE A 375 13.89 -12.46 -10.60
C ILE A 375 13.54 -13.87 -10.13
N ARG A 376 12.60 -14.04 -9.20
CA ARG A 376 12.23 -15.35 -8.65
C ARG A 376 11.45 -16.22 -9.64
N SER A 377 10.54 -15.65 -10.41
CA SER A 377 9.57 -16.39 -11.22
C SER A 377 9.95 -16.52 -12.69
N PHE A 378 10.73 -15.58 -13.23
CA PHE A 378 11.08 -15.58 -14.64
C PHE A 378 12.08 -16.69 -14.96
N GLU A 379 11.79 -17.48 -15.97
CA GLU A 379 12.68 -18.54 -16.44
C GLU A 379 13.00 -18.38 -17.91
N PRO A 380 14.28 -18.52 -18.31
CA PRO A 380 14.66 -18.60 -19.70
C PRO A 380 13.91 -19.68 -20.46
N GLU A 381 13.53 -19.38 -21.68
CA GLU A 381 13.14 -20.40 -22.65
C GLU A 381 14.35 -21.26 -23.04
N PRO A 382 14.29 -22.60 -22.97
CA PRO A 382 15.45 -23.47 -23.22
C PRO A 382 16.00 -23.43 -24.66
N TRP A 383 15.23 -22.92 -25.61
CA TRP A 383 15.61 -22.77 -27.02
C TRP A 383 16.19 -21.39 -27.33
N THR A 384 16.44 -20.56 -26.33
CA THR A 384 17.00 -19.21 -26.54
C THR A 384 18.38 -19.31 -27.20
N THR A 385 18.55 -18.67 -28.34
CA THR A 385 19.83 -18.66 -29.08
C THR A 385 20.59 -17.35 -28.93
N MET A 386 19.89 -16.25 -28.62
CA MET A 386 20.49 -14.92 -28.49
C MET A 386 19.67 -14.09 -27.51
N ILE A 387 20.35 -13.23 -26.75
CA ILE A 387 19.72 -12.21 -25.92
C ILE A 387 19.97 -10.85 -26.57
N VAL A 388 18.93 -10.02 -26.65
CA VAL A 388 18.98 -8.67 -27.20
C VAL A 388 18.63 -7.67 -26.10
N LEU A 389 19.58 -6.81 -25.73
CA LEU A 389 19.35 -5.72 -24.78
C LEU A 389 18.92 -4.45 -25.53
N LEU A 390 17.81 -3.87 -25.11
CA LEU A 390 17.20 -2.67 -25.71
C LEU A 390 16.94 -1.58 -24.67
N PRO A 391 16.99 -0.30 -25.05
CA PRO A 391 16.63 0.79 -24.14
C PRO A 391 15.11 0.87 -24.00
N CYS A 392 14.63 1.50 -22.93
CA CYS A 392 13.19 1.70 -22.74
C CYS A 392 12.61 2.77 -23.70
N SER A 393 11.33 3.06 -23.53
CA SER A 393 10.65 4.12 -24.27
C SER A 393 9.58 4.76 -23.40
N ALA A 394 9.33 6.07 -23.60
CA ALA A 394 8.25 6.80 -22.94
C ALA A 394 6.88 6.15 -23.17
N LYS A 395 6.61 5.65 -24.38
CA LYS A 395 5.36 4.92 -24.66
C LYS A 395 5.48 3.47 -24.17
N LYS A 396 4.52 3.07 -23.32
CA LYS A 396 4.36 1.72 -22.78
C LYS A 396 3.02 1.12 -23.22
N PRO A 397 2.91 -0.20 -23.40
CA PRO A 397 4.01 -1.19 -23.42
C PRO A 397 5.07 -0.87 -24.48
N TYR A 398 6.33 -1.23 -24.27
CA TYR A 398 7.43 -0.72 -25.10
C TYR A 398 7.31 -1.15 -26.57
N SER A 399 6.85 -2.37 -26.84
CA SER A 399 6.63 -2.89 -28.20
C SER A 399 5.75 -2.00 -29.09
N VAL A 400 4.84 -1.20 -28.51
CA VAL A 400 3.97 -0.29 -29.26
C VAL A 400 4.59 1.09 -29.50
N SER A 401 5.83 1.33 -29.04
CA SER A 401 6.58 2.56 -29.27
C SER A 401 7.13 2.64 -30.69
N LYS A 402 7.48 3.86 -31.15
CA LYS A 402 8.09 4.05 -32.48
C LYS A 402 9.45 3.36 -32.56
N SER A 403 10.28 3.50 -31.53
CA SER A 403 11.64 2.94 -31.47
C SER A 403 11.61 1.41 -31.46
N HIS A 404 10.80 0.78 -30.62
CA HIS A 404 10.74 -0.68 -30.55
C HIS A 404 10.14 -1.31 -31.82
N ARG A 405 9.26 -0.61 -32.55
CA ARG A 405 8.83 -1.04 -33.89
C ARG A 405 9.93 -0.98 -34.94
N LEU A 406 10.96 -0.15 -34.75
CA LEU A 406 12.14 -0.13 -35.62
C LEU A 406 13.06 -1.31 -35.26
N PHE A 407 13.36 -1.50 -33.96
CA PHE A 407 14.18 -2.62 -33.49
C PHE A 407 13.56 -3.97 -33.89
N HIS A 408 12.25 -4.13 -33.68
CA HIS A 408 11.52 -5.32 -34.09
C HIS A 408 11.64 -5.61 -35.60
N ARG A 409 11.59 -4.57 -36.45
CA ARG A 409 11.74 -4.71 -37.90
C ARG A 409 13.12 -5.18 -38.33
N VAL A 410 14.15 -4.95 -37.52
CA VAL A 410 15.51 -5.47 -37.76
C VAL A 410 15.54 -6.94 -37.40
N ILE A 411 15.23 -7.27 -36.15
CA ILE A 411 15.36 -8.63 -35.63
C ILE A 411 14.36 -9.63 -36.26
N SER A 412 13.17 -9.17 -36.71
CA SER A 412 12.17 -10.05 -37.32
C SER A 412 12.51 -10.50 -38.74
N ARG A 413 13.63 -10.04 -39.33
CA ARG A 413 14.11 -10.47 -40.64
C ARG A 413 14.80 -11.84 -40.59
N PHE A 414 15.30 -12.21 -39.42
CA PHE A 414 16.01 -13.46 -39.19
C PHE A 414 15.01 -14.58 -38.89
N GLY A 415 15.24 -15.77 -39.46
CA GLY A 415 14.37 -16.94 -39.24
C GLY A 415 14.37 -17.40 -37.79
N GLU A 416 15.46 -17.14 -37.08
CA GLU A 416 15.72 -17.47 -35.68
C GLU A 416 15.05 -16.50 -34.70
N PHE A 417 14.36 -15.44 -35.18
CA PHE A 417 13.77 -14.41 -34.32
C PHE A 417 12.93 -14.96 -33.16
N ALA A 418 12.19 -16.06 -33.38
CA ALA A 418 11.39 -16.70 -32.34
C ALA A 418 12.23 -17.23 -31.15
N ASN A 419 13.53 -17.47 -31.37
CA ASN A 419 14.51 -17.94 -30.39
C ASN A 419 15.24 -16.80 -29.69
N PHE A 420 14.98 -15.54 -30.05
CA PHE A 420 15.60 -14.41 -29.38
C PHE A 420 14.87 -14.07 -28.08
N GLN A 421 15.63 -13.68 -27.06
CA GLN A 421 15.12 -13.08 -25.85
C GLN A 421 15.42 -11.58 -25.84
N GLU A 422 14.38 -10.77 -25.87
CA GLU A 422 14.50 -9.32 -25.67
C GLU A 422 14.43 -8.95 -24.18
N ILE A 423 15.38 -8.16 -23.69
CA ILE A 423 15.38 -7.58 -22.34
C ILE A 423 15.49 -6.06 -22.47
N ILE A 424 14.54 -5.36 -21.87
CA ILE A 424 14.44 -3.90 -21.93
C ILE A 424 14.99 -3.31 -20.63
N LEU A 425 16.03 -2.49 -20.74
CA LEU A 425 16.61 -1.80 -19.59
C LEU A 425 15.80 -0.53 -19.29
N THR A 426 15.39 -0.34 -18.05
CA THR A 426 14.68 0.87 -17.62
C THR A 426 14.90 1.22 -16.15
N SER A 427 14.86 2.51 -15.84
CA SER A 427 14.68 2.99 -14.49
C SER A 427 13.18 3.24 -14.20
N PRO A 428 12.69 3.04 -12.97
CA PRO A 428 13.39 2.44 -11.81
C PRO A 428 13.18 0.92 -11.70
N LEU A 429 12.62 0.29 -12.73
CA LEU A 429 12.17 -1.11 -12.66
C LEU A 429 13.27 -2.12 -12.99
N GLY A 430 14.40 -1.72 -13.54
CA GLY A 430 15.53 -2.58 -13.86
C GLY A 430 15.44 -3.21 -15.25
N ALA A 431 15.77 -4.50 -15.34
CA ALA A 431 15.84 -5.25 -16.59
C ALA A 431 14.55 -6.06 -16.82
N ILE A 432 13.82 -5.76 -17.89
CA ILE A 432 12.47 -6.28 -18.12
C ILE A 432 12.46 -7.26 -19.29
N PRO A 433 12.21 -8.56 -19.07
CA PRO A 433 11.91 -9.48 -20.15
C PRO A 433 10.67 -9.02 -20.92
N ARG A 434 10.76 -9.00 -22.27
CA ARG A 434 9.68 -8.52 -23.17
C ARG A 434 8.31 -9.11 -22.87
N GLN A 435 8.26 -10.36 -22.40
CA GLN A 435 7.05 -11.09 -22.09
C GLN A 435 6.23 -10.43 -20.96
N LEU A 436 6.89 -9.65 -20.09
CA LEU A 436 6.28 -9.00 -18.93
C LEU A 436 5.99 -7.50 -19.15
N GLU A 437 6.18 -6.95 -20.35
CA GLU A 437 5.98 -5.50 -20.58
C GLU A 437 4.54 -5.01 -20.40
N ASN A 438 3.57 -5.93 -20.42
CA ASN A 438 2.14 -5.63 -20.30
C ASN A 438 1.63 -5.64 -18.86
N ILE A 439 2.48 -5.94 -17.88
CA ILE A 439 2.05 -6.04 -16.48
C ILE A 439 2.41 -4.80 -15.67
N TYR A 440 1.64 -4.55 -14.63
CA TYR A 440 2.00 -3.56 -13.63
C TYR A 440 3.29 -3.98 -12.89
N PRO A 441 4.22 -3.04 -12.58
CA PRO A 441 4.18 -1.60 -12.87
C PRO A 441 4.76 -1.21 -14.23
N VAL A 442 5.31 -2.16 -15.03
CA VAL A 442 6.01 -1.88 -16.29
C VAL A 442 5.17 -1.08 -17.28
N ASN A 443 3.90 -1.45 -17.43
CA ASN A 443 2.97 -0.75 -18.31
C ASN A 443 2.43 0.57 -17.74
N SER A 444 2.78 0.89 -16.48
CA SER A 444 2.03 1.81 -15.63
C SER A 444 2.87 2.77 -14.79
N TYR A 445 4.10 3.08 -15.21
CA TYR A 445 4.91 4.13 -14.59
C TYR A 445 5.26 5.24 -15.57
N ASP A 446 5.66 6.39 -15.03
CA ASP A 446 6.16 7.56 -15.74
C ASP A 446 7.36 8.11 -14.96
N ILE A 447 8.38 8.59 -15.67
CA ILE A 447 9.63 9.09 -15.09
C ILE A 447 10.15 10.23 -15.98
N SER A 448 10.92 11.16 -15.42
CA SER A 448 11.67 12.12 -16.23
C SER A 448 12.67 11.38 -17.11
N VAL A 449 12.47 11.45 -18.43
CA VAL A 449 13.37 10.83 -19.41
C VAL A 449 14.37 11.90 -19.87
N THR A 450 15.22 12.36 -18.96
CA THR A 450 16.33 13.29 -19.30
C THR A 450 17.52 12.54 -19.91
N GLY A 451 17.63 11.24 -19.66
CA GLY A 451 18.78 10.44 -20.06
C GLY A 451 19.94 10.51 -19.08
N ASP A 452 19.76 11.16 -17.92
CA ASP A 452 20.71 11.20 -16.81
C ASP A 452 20.22 10.27 -15.70
N TRP A 453 20.92 9.16 -15.48
CA TRP A 453 20.64 8.18 -14.45
C TRP A 453 21.62 8.31 -13.29
N ASP A 454 21.07 8.35 -12.08
CA ASP A 454 21.91 8.34 -10.89
C ASP A 454 22.50 6.94 -10.61
N ASP A 455 23.54 6.90 -9.77
CA ASP A 455 24.24 5.66 -9.41
C ASP A 455 23.30 4.60 -8.80
N SER A 456 22.23 5.01 -8.12
CA SER A 456 21.27 4.07 -7.53
C SER A 456 20.42 3.41 -8.61
N GLU A 457 19.99 4.16 -9.63
CA GLU A 457 19.26 3.62 -10.79
C GLU A 457 20.14 2.64 -11.58
N LYS A 458 21.38 3.05 -11.88
CA LYS A 458 22.37 2.21 -12.57
C LYS A 458 22.62 0.93 -11.79
N LYS A 459 22.84 1.02 -10.47
CA LYS A 459 23.05 -0.14 -9.60
C LYS A 459 21.86 -1.10 -9.57
N ILE A 460 20.64 -0.59 -9.33
CA ILE A 460 19.42 -1.42 -9.29
C ILE A 460 19.24 -2.18 -10.61
N THR A 461 19.48 -1.50 -11.73
CA THR A 461 19.29 -2.08 -13.06
C THR A 461 20.37 -3.10 -13.37
N SER A 462 21.63 -2.80 -13.05
CA SER A 462 22.76 -3.72 -13.24
C SER A 462 22.60 -4.99 -12.42
N GLU A 463 22.25 -4.87 -11.13
CA GLU A 463 22.03 -6.02 -10.24
C GLU A 463 20.89 -6.92 -10.73
N MET A 464 19.78 -6.32 -11.20
CA MET A 464 18.66 -7.08 -11.75
C MET A 464 19.03 -7.73 -13.09
N LEU A 465 19.72 -7.02 -13.98
CA LEU A 465 20.17 -7.55 -15.26
C LEU A 465 21.10 -8.76 -15.03
N GLN A 466 22.08 -8.62 -14.15
CA GLN A 466 23.01 -9.68 -13.80
C GLN A 466 22.27 -10.96 -13.36
N GLN A 467 21.33 -10.84 -12.41
CA GLN A 467 20.54 -11.96 -11.90
C GLN A 467 19.64 -12.62 -12.96
N ILE A 468 19.19 -11.86 -13.97
CA ILE A 468 18.42 -12.42 -15.10
C ILE A 468 19.36 -13.14 -16.07
N ILE A 469 20.49 -12.53 -16.45
CA ILE A 469 21.45 -13.10 -17.40
C ILE A 469 22.09 -14.39 -16.85
N THR A 470 22.38 -14.48 -15.55
CA THR A 470 22.94 -15.69 -14.93
C THR A 470 22.05 -16.93 -15.03
N LYS A 471 20.77 -16.76 -15.41
CA LYS A 471 19.87 -17.89 -15.66
C LYS A 471 20.09 -18.54 -17.03
N TYR A 472 20.74 -17.82 -17.95
CA TYR A 472 21.04 -18.28 -19.31
C TYR A 472 22.41 -18.94 -19.36
N ASN A 473 22.60 -19.83 -20.33
CA ASN A 473 23.91 -20.41 -20.63
C ASN A 473 24.91 -19.31 -21.00
N GLU A 474 26.14 -19.39 -20.47
CA GLU A 474 27.21 -18.39 -20.68
C GLU A 474 27.60 -18.20 -22.14
N ASN A 475 27.41 -19.23 -22.97
CA ASN A 475 27.76 -19.18 -24.40
C ASN A 475 26.69 -18.52 -25.27
N ILE A 476 25.52 -18.15 -24.73
CA ILE A 476 24.50 -17.45 -25.50
C ILE A 476 24.99 -16.01 -25.76
N PRO A 477 25.10 -15.57 -27.03
CA PRO A 477 25.53 -14.22 -27.38
C PRO A 477 24.52 -13.17 -26.87
N ILE A 478 25.03 -12.06 -26.33
CA ILE A 478 24.24 -10.93 -25.82
C ILE A 478 24.50 -9.70 -26.69
N VAL A 479 23.57 -9.40 -27.59
CA VAL A 479 23.64 -8.22 -28.46
C VAL A 479 23.04 -7.00 -27.77
N CYS A 480 23.86 -5.98 -27.56
CA CYS A 480 23.52 -4.75 -26.84
C CYS A 480 23.31 -3.59 -27.80
N HIS A 481 22.05 -3.22 -28.00
CA HIS A 481 21.68 -2.07 -28.83
C HIS A 481 21.27 -0.88 -27.96
N LEU A 482 22.25 -0.27 -27.29
CA LEU A 482 22.08 0.68 -26.19
C LEU A 482 22.96 1.93 -26.41
N ASP A 483 22.58 3.06 -25.84
CA ASP A 483 23.37 4.30 -25.78
C ASP A 483 23.50 4.84 -24.35
N SER A 484 24.46 5.74 -24.13
CA SER A 484 24.64 6.52 -22.89
C SER A 484 24.60 5.65 -21.61
N ASP A 485 23.85 6.04 -20.58
CA ASP A 485 23.77 5.32 -19.30
C ASP A 485 23.31 3.86 -19.41
N TYR A 486 22.56 3.50 -20.46
CA TYR A 486 22.20 2.10 -20.70
C TYR A 486 23.42 1.26 -21.09
N LEU A 487 24.35 1.84 -21.85
CA LEU A 487 25.61 1.21 -22.23
C LEU A 487 26.46 0.95 -20.98
N ASP A 488 26.62 1.94 -20.10
CA ASP A 488 27.37 1.80 -18.84
C ASP A 488 26.87 0.60 -18.00
N ILE A 489 25.54 0.42 -17.92
CA ILE A 489 24.92 -0.70 -17.21
C ILE A 489 25.31 -2.04 -17.84
N ALA A 490 25.24 -2.14 -19.17
CA ALA A 490 25.58 -3.36 -19.88
C ALA A 490 27.09 -3.67 -19.79
N GLU A 491 27.96 -2.66 -19.88
CA GLU A 491 29.41 -2.80 -19.71
C GLU A 491 29.79 -3.21 -18.28
N THR A 492 29.11 -2.65 -17.27
CA THR A 492 29.25 -3.06 -15.87
C THR A 492 28.91 -4.53 -15.69
N VAL A 493 27.83 -5.00 -16.31
CA VAL A 493 27.40 -6.41 -16.21
C VAL A 493 28.33 -7.34 -17.01
N ASN A 494 28.78 -6.92 -18.19
CA ASN A 494 29.78 -7.62 -19.01
C ASN A 494 31.08 -7.85 -18.23
N SER A 495 31.55 -6.84 -17.50
CA SER A 495 32.77 -6.95 -16.69
C SER A 495 32.65 -7.92 -15.51
N ASN A 496 31.42 -8.28 -15.12
CA ASN A 496 31.11 -9.10 -13.95
C ASN A 496 30.61 -10.51 -14.29
N LEU A 497 30.42 -10.83 -15.57
CA LEU A 497 29.89 -12.12 -16.01
C LEU A 497 30.76 -12.74 -17.11
N PRO A 498 30.81 -14.08 -17.22
CA PRO A 498 31.56 -14.76 -18.27
C PRO A 498 30.86 -14.75 -19.64
N HIS A 499 29.63 -14.23 -19.73
CA HIS A 499 28.85 -14.19 -20.97
C HIS A 499 29.46 -13.26 -22.02
N ASN A 500 29.23 -13.55 -23.30
CA ASN A 500 29.76 -12.75 -24.40
C ASN A 500 28.82 -11.60 -24.78
N PHE A 501 29.19 -10.36 -24.42
CA PHE A 501 28.46 -9.15 -24.80
C PHE A 501 29.05 -8.51 -26.06
N TYR A 502 28.16 -8.16 -26.99
CA TYR A 502 28.50 -7.51 -28.25
C TYR A 502 27.72 -6.20 -28.40
N PHE A 503 28.41 -5.09 -28.66
CA PHE A 503 27.82 -3.75 -28.64
C PHE A 503 27.66 -3.17 -30.04
N THR A 504 26.45 -2.70 -30.36
CA THR A 504 26.20 -2.03 -31.65
C THR A 504 26.83 -0.65 -31.67
N LYS A 505 27.37 -0.23 -32.81
CA LYS A 505 27.86 1.13 -32.98
C LYS A 505 26.68 2.09 -33.15
N ILE A 506 26.51 3.02 -32.21
CA ILE A 506 25.44 4.02 -32.25
C ILE A 506 25.92 5.30 -32.93
N ASP A 507 25.19 5.72 -33.97
CA ASP A 507 25.38 7.01 -34.64
C ASP A 507 24.24 7.97 -34.27
N GLY A 508 24.53 8.87 -33.33
CA GLY A 508 23.61 9.91 -32.83
C GLY A 508 22.45 9.38 -31.98
N LYS A 509 21.58 8.54 -32.54
CA LYS A 509 20.44 7.91 -31.85
C LYS A 509 20.40 6.43 -32.15
N VAL A 510 19.92 5.63 -31.19
CA VAL A 510 19.66 4.19 -31.38
C VAL A 510 18.71 3.89 -32.56
N THR A 511 17.86 4.84 -32.96
CA THR A 511 16.92 4.67 -34.07
C THR A 511 17.40 5.22 -35.42
N SER A 512 18.64 5.73 -35.53
CA SER A 512 19.20 6.19 -36.82
C SER A 512 19.39 5.01 -37.79
N LYS A 513 19.47 5.29 -39.10
CA LYS A 513 19.59 4.23 -40.11
C LYS A 513 20.89 3.46 -39.94
N GLU A 514 21.95 4.18 -39.60
CA GLU A 514 23.30 3.69 -39.39
C GLU A 514 23.38 2.80 -38.14
N SER A 515 22.79 3.23 -37.01
CA SER A 515 22.66 2.42 -35.79
C SER A 515 21.87 1.13 -36.03
N LEU A 516 20.75 1.21 -36.76
CA LEU A 516 19.92 0.04 -37.08
C LEU A 516 20.62 -0.93 -38.02
N LYS A 517 21.43 -0.44 -38.97
CA LYS A 517 22.28 -1.30 -39.83
C LYS A 517 23.37 -1.98 -39.02
N SER A 518 24.06 -1.25 -38.12
CA SER A 518 25.05 -1.86 -37.22
C SER A 518 24.41 -2.92 -36.34
N PHE A 519 23.18 -2.69 -35.87
CA PHE A 519 22.42 -3.67 -35.11
C PHE A 519 22.08 -4.92 -35.93
N GLU A 520 21.60 -4.73 -37.17
CA GLU A 520 21.31 -5.83 -38.10
C GLU A 520 22.55 -6.70 -38.35
N SER A 521 23.68 -6.08 -38.71
CA SER A 521 24.93 -6.80 -38.98
C SER A 521 25.46 -7.56 -37.76
N LEU A 522 25.31 -7.01 -36.55
CA LEU A 522 25.78 -7.67 -35.34
C LEU A 522 24.90 -8.87 -34.97
N VAL A 523 23.58 -8.77 -35.17
CA VAL A 523 22.69 -9.92 -35.03
C VAL A 523 23.06 -11.00 -36.03
N GLU A 524 23.25 -10.65 -37.31
CA GLU A 524 23.63 -11.59 -38.38
C GLU A 524 24.95 -12.33 -38.08
N GLN A 525 25.96 -11.60 -37.61
CA GLN A 525 27.28 -12.16 -37.28
C GLN A 525 27.22 -13.27 -36.20
N HIS A 526 26.32 -13.13 -35.23
CA HIS A 526 26.27 -13.99 -34.04
C HIS A 526 25.09 -14.97 -34.04
N LEU A 527 24.39 -15.17 -35.16
CA LEU A 527 23.27 -16.12 -35.25
C LEU A 527 23.66 -17.57 -34.94
N SER A 528 24.87 -17.96 -35.35
CA SER A 528 25.37 -19.34 -35.27
C SER A 528 26.24 -19.63 -34.05
N ASP A 529 26.50 -18.64 -33.19
CA ASP A 529 27.41 -18.76 -32.05
C ASP A 529 26.92 -19.78 -31.01
N PHE A 530 25.60 -19.97 -30.91
CA PHE A 530 25.01 -20.88 -29.95
C PHE A 530 23.90 -21.72 -30.58
N ASN A 531 24.03 -23.03 -30.46
CA ASN A 531 23.01 -23.99 -30.83
C ASN A 531 22.38 -24.57 -29.55
N PRO A 532 21.08 -24.33 -29.28
CA PRO A 532 20.45 -24.80 -28.06
C PRO A 532 20.25 -26.31 -28.09
N LEU A 533 20.47 -26.97 -26.94
CA LEU A 533 20.24 -28.40 -26.78
C LEU A 533 18.77 -28.78 -27.03
N LYS A 534 17.85 -27.89 -26.64
CA LYS A 534 16.42 -28.03 -26.91
C LYS A 534 16.05 -27.13 -28.07
N LYS A 535 15.53 -27.72 -29.15
CA LYS A 535 14.96 -26.96 -30.26
C LYS A 535 13.66 -26.29 -29.84
N LEU A 536 13.32 -25.20 -30.54
CA LEU A 536 12.00 -24.60 -30.47
C LEU A 536 10.96 -25.70 -30.76
N PRO A 537 9.97 -25.92 -29.88
CA PRO A 537 8.92 -26.90 -30.14
C PRO A 537 8.13 -26.59 -31.42
N ASP A 538 7.77 -27.63 -32.17
CA ASP A 538 6.92 -27.49 -33.36
C ASP A 538 5.50 -27.02 -32.98
N GLY A 539 4.98 -26.02 -33.70
CA GLY A 539 3.61 -25.50 -33.53
C GLY A 539 3.50 -23.98 -33.68
N ASN A 540 2.38 -23.49 -34.21
CA ASN A 540 2.16 -22.05 -34.43
C ASN A 540 2.04 -21.26 -33.11
N TYR A 541 1.76 -21.94 -31.98
CA TYR A 541 1.53 -21.31 -30.69
C TYR A 541 2.71 -20.50 -30.14
N LEU A 542 3.98 -20.85 -30.41
CA LEU A 542 5.14 -20.08 -29.93
C LEU A 542 5.57 -18.96 -30.88
N PHE A 543 5.14 -19.01 -32.14
CA PHE A 543 5.27 -17.88 -33.08
C PHE A 543 4.31 -16.73 -32.72
N ASN A 544 3.25 -17.00 -31.96
CA ASN A 544 2.39 -15.96 -31.42
C ASN A 544 2.97 -15.37 -30.13
N ASN A 545 3.58 -14.18 -30.24
CA ASN A 545 4.15 -13.41 -29.14
C ASN A 545 3.24 -13.29 -27.90
N TRP A 546 1.91 -13.34 -28.04
CA TRP A 546 0.99 -13.27 -26.91
C TRP A 546 0.92 -14.54 -26.07
N ILE A 547 1.09 -15.71 -26.66
CA ILE A 547 1.05 -16.97 -25.90
C ILE A 547 2.28 -17.05 -24.98
N ARG A 548 3.47 -16.71 -25.48
CA ARG A 548 4.68 -16.58 -24.65
C ARG A 548 4.49 -15.58 -23.51
N ARG A 549 3.85 -14.44 -23.77
CA ARG A 549 3.49 -13.45 -22.74
C ARG A 549 2.60 -14.08 -21.67
N PHE A 550 1.51 -14.73 -22.06
CA PHE A 550 0.57 -15.33 -21.11
C PHE A 550 1.23 -16.40 -20.25
N ILE A 551 2.08 -17.26 -20.82
CA ILE A 551 2.85 -18.26 -20.04
C ILE A 551 3.68 -17.57 -18.97
N LYS A 552 4.49 -16.55 -19.32
CA LYS A 552 5.35 -15.85 -18.35
C LYS A 552 4.56 -15.02 -17.34
N ILE A 553 3.40 -14.48 -17.71
CA ILE A 553 2.51 -13.76 -16.79
C ILE A 553 1.89 -14.74 -15.77
N ILE A 554 1.46 -15.93 -16.21
CA ILE A 554 1.00 -16.98 -15.32
C ILE A 554 2.14 -17.43 -14.40
N ASP A 555 3.36 -17.63 -14.92
CA ASP A 555 4.52 -17.97 -14.09
C ASP A 555 4.81 -16.88 -13.03
N TYR A 556 4.70 -15.61 -13.42
CA TYR A 556 4.86 -14.48 -12.51
C TYR A 556 3.79 -14.42 -11.41
N GLN A 557 2.54 -14.75 -11.74
CA GLN A 557 1.44 -14.70 -10.78
C GLN A 557 1.38 -15.92 -9.87
N PHE A 558 1.53 -17.13 -10.44
CA PHE A 558 1.23 -18.41 -9.81
C PHE A 558 2.47 -19.29 -9.57
N GLY A 559 3.67 -18.79 -9.86
CA GLY A 559 4.92 -19.49 -9.62
C GLY A 559 5.51 -20.15 -10.87
N ARG A 560 6.80 -20.50 -10.77
CA ARG A 560 7.61 -21.01 -11.89
C ARG A 560 7.00 -22.29 -12.51
N GLY A 561 6.82 -22.28 -13.82
CA GLY A 561 6.38 -23.44 -14.61
C GLY A 561 4.86 -23.63 -14.65
N SER A 562 4.09 -22.80 -13.94
CA SER A 562 2.63 -22.82 -13.93
C SER A 562 2.04 -22.54 -15.33
N GLY A 563 2.62 -21.60 -16.07
CA GLY A 563 2.15 -21.21 -17.40
C GLY A 563 2.19 -22.36 -18.41
N GLY A 564 3.29 -23.12 -18.44
CA GLY A 564 3.47 -24.26 -19.34
C GLY A 564 2.57 -25.46 -19.00
N LYS A 565 2.16 -25.62 -17.74
CA LYS A 565 1.18 -26.64 -17.32
C LYS A 565 -0.25 -26.29 -17.73
N ILE A 566 -0.60 -25.00 -17.68
CA ILE A 566 -1.96 -24.53 -17.98
C ILE A 566 -2.19 -24.41 -19.48
N ILE A 567 -1.22 -23.82 -20.19
CA ILE A 567 -1.29 -23.59 -21.64
C ILE A 567 -0.53 -24.73 -22.33
N THR A 568 -1.21 -25.86 -22.50
CA THR A 568 -0.66 -27.06 -23.15
C THR A 568 -0.93 -27.12 -24.65
N ASN A 569 -1.94 -26.38 -25.14
CA ASN A 569 -2.34 -26.32 -26.53
C ASN A 569 -2.29 -24.86 -27.04
N GLU A 570 -2.56 -24.67 -28.34
CA GLU A 570 -2.73 -23.33 -28.92
C GLU A 570 -3.92 -22.60 -28.29
N LEU A 571 -3.81 -21.27 -28.11
CA LEU A 571 -4.89 -20.43 -27.57
C LEU A 571 -5.58 -19.63 -28.67
N LYS A 572 -6.91 -19.63 -28.65
CA LYS A 572 -7.74 -18.63 -29.34
C LYS A 572 -7.91 -17.46 -28.38
N SER A 573 -7.43 -16.29 -28.79
CA SER A 573 -7.66 -15.06 -28.06
C SER A 573 -8.70 -14.20 -28.77
N PHE A 574 -9.70 -13.73 -28.03
CA PHE A 574 -10.68 -12.78 -28.52
C PHE A 574 -10.73 -11.57 -27.61
N LYS A 575 -10.89 -10.40 -28.21
CA LYS A 575 -11.18 -9.18 -27.44
C LYS A 575 -12.67 -9.16 -27.16
N ILE A 576 -13.03 -9.17 -25.89
CA ILE A 576 -14.41 -8.89 -25.47
C ILE A 576 -14.59 -7.38 -25.39
N ASP A 577 -15.79 -6.95 -25.76
CA ASP A 577 -16.28 -5.59 -25.83
C ASP A 577 -15.67 -4.66 -24.77
N SER A 578 -15.16 -3.49 -25.21
CA SER A 578 -14.47 -2.43 -24.45
C SER A 578 -12.93 -2.49 -24.28
N LYS A 579 -12.10 -3.06 -25.18
CA LYS A 579 -10.61 -2.95 -25.15
C LYS A 579 -9.91 -3.38 -23.83
N THR A 580 -10.62 -3.90 -22.82
CA THR A 580 -10.10 -4.05 -21.45
C THR A 580 -9.75 -5.47 -21.06
N GLN A 581 -10.28 -6.48 -21.76
CA GLN A 581 -10.10 -7.90 -21.43
C GLN A 581 -9.81 -8.74 -22.67
N ILE A 582 -9.01 -9.80 -22.50
CA ILE A 582 -8.72 -10.79 -23.54
C ILE A 582 -9.01 -12.17 -22.97
N ASP A 583 -9.95 -12.89 -23.60
CA ASP A 583 -10.26 -14.27 -23.22
C ASP A 583 -9.18 -15.22 -23.72
N LEU A 584 -8.83 -16.20 -22.86
CA LEU A 584 -7.89 -17.28 -23.15
C LEU A 584 -8.69 -18.57 -23.32
N ILE A 585 -8.91 -18.99 -24.57
CA ILE A 585 -9.68 -20.19 -24.90
C ILE A 585 -8.76 -21.23 -25.53
N ASP A 586 -8.82 -22.47 -25.03
CA ASP A 586 -8.10 -23.59 -25.62
C ASP A 586 -8.64 -23.90 -27.03
N LEU A 587 -7.78 -23.94 -28.05
CA LEU A 587 -8.24 -24.20 -29.42
C LEU A 587 -8.74 -25.63 -29.63
N LYS A 588 -8.21 -26.60 -28.90
CA LYS A 588 -8.51 -28.03 -29.02
C LYS A 588 -9.74 -28.40 -28.20
N THR A 589 -9.78 -28.03 -26.92
CA THR A 589 -10.90 -28.38 -26.03
C THR A 589 -12.05 -27.39 -26.09
N LYS A 590 -11.84 -26.18 -26.63
CA LYS A 590 -12.78 -25.04 -26.61
C LYS A 590 -13.10 -24.50 -25.22
N GLU A 591 -12.39 -24.94 -24.19
CA GLU A 591 -12.57 -24.49 -22.81
C GLU A 591 -11.97 -23.10 -22.58
N LYS A 592 -12.61 -22.30 -21.73
CA LYS A 592 -12.08 -21.00 -21.30
C LYS A 592 -11.15 -21.21 -20.10
N ILE A 593 -9.87 -21.00 -20.32
CA ILE A 593 -8.81 -21.19 -19.31
C ILE A 593 -8.68 -19.96 -18.39
N GLY A 594 -8.98 -18.77 -18.91
CA GLY A 594 -8.85 -17.54 -18.14
C GLY A 594 -9.14 -16.27 -18.94
N VAL A 595 -8.91 -15.13 -18.29
CA VAL A 595 -9.10 -13.79 -18.83
C VAL A 595 -7.91 -12.92 -18.45
N PHE A 596 -7.24 -12.35 -19.45
CA PHE A 596 -6.22 -11.33 -19.23
C PHE A 596 -6.87 -9.95 -19.11
N ILE A 597 -6.64 -9.30 -17.96
CA ILE A 597 -7.12 -7.95 -17.66
C ILE A 597 -6.06 -6.94 -18.07
N THR A 598 -6.26 -6.26 -19.20
CA THR A 598 -5.27 -5.34 -19.78
C THR A 598 -4.90 -4.16 -18.89
N LEU A 599 -5.80 -3.76 -17.97
CA LEU A 599 -5.60 -2.67 -17.02
C LEU A 599 -4.55 -2.98 -15.96
N SER A 600 -4.68 -4.13 -15.30
CA SER A 600 -3.75 -4.57 -14.25
C SER A 600 -2.59 -5.38 -14.83
N GLY A 601 -2.77 -5.91 -16.05
CA GLY A 601 -1.87 -6.87 -16.66
C GLY A 601 -1.83 -8.21 -15.93
N GLN A 602 -2.93 -8.57 -15.26
CA GLN A 602 -3.07 -9.86 -14.58
C GLN A 602 -3.97 -10.80 -15.39
N ILE A 603 -3.75 -12.09 -15.24
CA ILE A 603 -4.60 -13.18 -15.72
C ILE A 603 -5.42 -13.69 -14.54
N HIS A 604 -6.74 -13.66 -14.71
CA HIS A 604 -7.68 -14.41 -13.89
C HIS A 604 -7.88 -15.78 -14.54
N LEU A 605 -7.45 -16.86 -13.89
CA LEU A 605 -7.68 -18.22 -14.36
C LEU A 605 -9.04 -18.72 -13.89
N THR A 606 -9.76 -19.43 -14.76
CA THR A 606 -10.99 -20.15 -14.40
C THR A 606 -10.66 -21.39 -13.56
N ILE A 607 -11.66 -22.02 -12.96
CA ILE A 607 -11.45 -23.27 -12.21
C ILE A 607 -10.88 -24.36 -13.14
N GLN A 608 -11.41 -24.48 -14.36
CA GLN A 608 -10.89 -25.40 -15.37
C GLN A 608 -9.43 -25.12 -15.72
N GLY A 609 -9.05 -23.84 -15.84
CA GLY A 609 -7.66 -23.45 -16.08
C GLY A 609 -6.74 -23.83 -14.92
N LEU A 610 -7.20 -23.65 -13.69
CA LEU A 610 -6.45 -24.01 -12.48
C LEU A 610 -6.31 -25.53 -12.32
N GLU A 611 -7.34 -26.32 -12.62
CA GLU A 611 -7.30 -27.79 -12.57
C GLU A 611 -6.21 -28.38 -13.47
N ARG A 612 -5.88 -27.72 -14.60
CA ARG A 612 -4.75 -28.11 -15.47
C ARG A 612 -3.39 -27.91 -14.81
N MET A 613 -3.24 -26.86 -14.01
CA MET A 613 -2.01 -26.58 -13.28
C MET A 613 -1.78 -27.59 -12.14
N VAL A 614 -2.89 -27.99 -11.51
CA VAL A 614 -2.91 -28.64 -10.22
C VAL A 614 -3.45 -30.06 -10.38
N GLN A 615 -2.59 -31.01 -10.74
CA GLN A 615 -2.97 -32.43 -10.73
C GLN A 615 -3.30 -32.93 -9.31
N LEU A 616 -2.62 -32.37 -8.30
CA LEU A 616 -2.88 -32.57 -6.87
C LEU A 616 -2.66 -31.23 -6.12
N PRO A 617 -3.69 -30.64 -5.49
CA PRO A 617 -3.56 -29.36 -4.77
C PRO A 617 -2.58 -29.38 -3.61
N SER A 618 -2.22 -30.57 -3.10
CA SER A 618 -1.20 -30.78 -2.10
C SER A 618 0.24 -30.43 -2.53
N SER A 619 0.50 -30.20 -3.83
CA SER A 619 1.84 -29.97 -4.38
C SER A 619 2.24 -28.50 -4.55
N ILE A 620 1.40 -27.56 -4.09
CA ILE A 620 1.57 -26.12 -4.34
C ILE A 620 1.73 -25.35 -3.02
N ASP A 621 2.78 -24.55 -2.96
CA ASP A 621 3.11 -23.79 -1.75
C ASP A 621 2.75 -22.29 -1.84
N SER A 622 2.30 -21.80 -3.01
CA SER A 622 2.05 -20.37 -3.27
C SER A 622 0.62 -20.08 -3.75
N ASN A 623 0.07 -18.94 -3.35
CA ASN A 623 -1.25 -18.44 -3.76
C ASN A 623 -2.45 -19.35 -3.41
N ILE A 624 -2.33 -20.18 -2.38
CA ILE A 624 -3.41 -21.07 -1.93
C ILE A 624 -4.04 -20.61 -0.62
N ILE A 625 -5.35 -20.80 -0.53
CA ILE A 625 -6.15 -20.72 0.69
C ILE A 625 -6.94 -22.02 0.85
N ILE A 626 -6.87 -22.61 2.04
CA ILE A 626 -7.63 -23.81 2.41
C ILE A 626 -8.87 -23.39 3.20
N PHE A 627 -10.04 -23.74 2.68
CA PHE A 627 -11.34 -23.35 3.21
C PHE A 627 -11.90 -24.40 4.19
N ASP A 628 -12.42 -23.94 5.33
CA ASP A 628 -13.11 -24.79 6.33
C ASP A 628 -14.58 -25.04 5.95
N GLY A 629 -14.81 -25.58 4.75
CA GLY A 629 -16.15 -25.87 4.28
C GLY A 629 -16.15 -26.58 2.93
N GLN A 630 -17.32 -27.09 2.54
CA GLN A 630 -17.49 -27.78 1.27
C GLN A 630 -17.71 -26.79 0.12
N ASN A 631 -18.62 -25.82 0.28
CA ASN A 631 -19.01 -24.87 -0.77
C ASN A 631 -18.94 -23.42 -0.30
N ILE A 632 -18.45 -22.53 -1.17
CA ILE A 632 -18.33 -21.09 -0.86
C ILE A 632 -19.67 -20.39 -1.12
N GLN A 633 -20.31 -19.90 -0.06
CA GLN A 633 -21.52 -19.09 -0.18
C GLN A 633 -21.20 -17.58 -0.27
N GLY A 634 -21.99 -16.83 -1.03
CA GLY A 634 -21.80 -15.38 -1.21
C GLY A 634 -20.67 -14.98 -2.17
N SER A 635 -20.28 -13.72 -2.09
CA SER A 635 -19.30 -13.06 -2.99
C SER A 635 -17.94 -12.78 -2.37
N ASN A 636 -17.76 -13.06 -1.07
CA ASN A 636 -16.52 -12.85 -0.36
C ASN A 636 -16.21 -14.03 0.56
N LEU A 637 -14.94 -14.41 0.63
CA LEU A 637 -14.42 -15.32 1.66
C LEU A 637 -13.95 -14.50 2.86
N PHE A 638 -14.44 -14.86 4.05
CA PHE A 638 -14.09 -14.22 5.30
C PHE A 638 -13.01 -15.02 6.04
N ARG A 639 -12.23 -14.32 6.87
CA ARG A 639 -11.12 -14.88 7.64
C ARG A 639 -11.49 -16.12 8.46
N GLN A 640 -12.69 -16.16 9.03
CA GLN A 640 -13.18 -17.28 9.84
C GLN A 640 -13.28 -18.59 9.08
N GLY A 641 -13.48 -18.54 7.76
CA GLY A 641 -13.55 -19.74 6.92
C GLY A 641 -12.20 -20.25 6.43
N ILE A 642 -11.07 -19.67 6.86
CA ILE A 642 -9.73 -20.04 6.37
C ILE A 642 -8.99 -20.86 7.43
N LEU A 643 -8.64 -22.11 7.09
CA LEU A 643 -7.83 -23.00 7.93
C LEU A 643 -6.34 -22.70 7.79
N GLU A 644 -5.86 -22.73 6.55
CA GLU A 644 -4.45 -22.60 6.18
C GLU A 644 -4.34 -21.72 4.93
N PHE A 645 -3.17 -21.10 4.74
CA PHE A 645 -2.92 -20.21 3.61
C PHE A 645 -1.41 -20.10 3.34
N SER A 646 -1.05 -19.81 2.09
CA SER A 646 0.36 -19.57 1.72
C SER A 646 0.93 -18.34 2.44
N SER A 647 2.22 -18.39 2.83
CA SER A 647 2.85 -17.28 3.54
C SER A 647 3.13 -16.06 2.65
N ASP A 648 3.12 -16.25 1.33
CA ASP A 648 3.51 -15.28 0.33
C ASP A 648 2.36 -14.43 -0.23
N LEU A 649 1.14 -14.59 0.30
CA LEU A 649 -0.06 -13.89 -0.17
C LEU A 649 0.08 -12.36 -0.03
N ILE A 650 -0.15 -11.65 -1.13
CA ILE A 650 -0.16 -10.18 -1.20
C ILE A 650 -1.50 -9.68 -1.72
N SER A 651 -1.99 -8.57 -1.17
CA SER A 651 -3.24 -7.92 -1.58
C SER A 651 -3.28 -7.65 -3.10
N ASN A 652 -4.48 -7.77 -3.69
CA ASN A 652 -4.78 -7.75 -5.13
C ASN A 652 -4.14 -8.87 -5.98
N ASN A 653 -3.54 -9.89 -5.37
CA ASN A 653 -3.18 -11.10 -6.10
C ASN A 653 -4.36 -12.06 -6.26
N TYR A 654 -4.33 -12.86 -7.32
CA TYR A 654 -5.29 -13.94 -7.51
C TYR A 654 -4.89 -15.15 -6.68
N VAL A 655 -5.88 -15.81 -6.08
CA VAL A 655 -5.69 -16.96 -5.20
C VAL A 655 -6.60 -18.11 -5.59
N ILE A 656 -6.09 -19.30 -5.30
CA ILE A 656 -6.77 -20.57 -5.48
C ILE A 656 -7.35 -20.96 -4.14
N ILE A 657 -8.62 -21.32 -4.12
CA ILE A 657 -9.32 -21.76 -2.92
C ILE A 657 -9.57 -23.25 -3.05
N VAL A 658 -9.03 -24.01 -2.11
CA VAL A 658 -9.12 -25.47 -2.06
C VAL A 658 -9.96 -25.92 -0.87
N ASN A 659 -10.55 -27.11 -0.99
CA ASN A 659 -11.23 -27.75 0.13
C ASN A 659 -10.26 -28.12 1.26
N LYS A 660 -10.82 -28.51 2.40
CA LYS A 660 -10.09 -28.89 3.62
C LYS A 660 -9.09 -30.02 3.39
N GLU A 661 -9.45 -31.00 2.56
CA GLU A 661 -8.63 -32.17 2.26
C GLU A 661 -7.51 -31.89 1.24
N LYS A 662 -7.46 -30.68 0.65
CA LYS A 662 -6.53 -30.29 -0.42
C LYS A 662 -6.61 -31.20 -1.64
N THR A 663 -7.80 -31.72 -1.94
CA THR A 663 -8.06 -32.63 -3.07
C THR A 663 -8.75 -31.92 -4.22
N GLU A 664 -9.49 -30.84 -3.97
CA GLU A 664 -10.31 -30.16 -4.97
C GLU A 664 -10.18 -28.63 -4.89
N ILE A 665 -10.18 -27.97 -6.05
CA ILE A 665 -10.33 -26.52 -6.18
C ILE A 665 -11.82 -26.19 -6.12
N ILE A 666 -12.24 -25.46 -5.09
CA ILE A 666 -13.64 -25.07 -4.88
C ILE A 666 -13.93 -23.64 -5.36
N GLY A 667 -12.89 -22.85 -5.64
CA GLY A 667 -13.05 -21.52 -6.19
C GLY A 667 -11.75 -20.76 -6.42
N THR A 668 -11.89 -19.55 -6.94
CA THR A 668 -10.82 -18.61 -7.21
C THR A 668 -11.31 -17.19 -6.95
N GLY A 669 -10.39 -16.32 -6.56
CA GLY A 669 -10.74 -14.94 -6.29
C GLY A 669 -9.53 -14.03 -6.16
N MET A 670 -9.81 -12.76 -5.90
CA MET A 670 -8.79 -11.73 -5.70
C MET A 670 -8.67 -11.40 -4.22
N LEU A 671 -7.43 -11.41 -3.71
CA LEU A 671 -7.14 -11.01 -2.34
C LEU A 671 -7.46 -9.55 -2.09
N ILE A 672 -8.11 -9.28 -0.97
CA ILE A 672 -8.32 -7.93 -0.43
C ILE A 672 -7.14 -7.55 0.48
N VAL A 673 -6.54 -8.54 1.14
CA VAL A 673 -5.51 -8.38 2.19
C VAL A 673 -4.32 -9.30 1.95
N GLY A 674 -3.17 -9.00 2.57
CA GLY A 674 -1.99 -9.87 2.53
C GLY A 674 -1.94 -10.88 3.67
N SER A 675 -0.90 -11.74 3.65
CA SER A 675 -0.70 -12.83 4.60
C SER A 675 -0.60 -12.38 6.06
N ASN A 676 -0.04 -11.20 6.33
CA ASN A 676 0.07 -10.66 7.69
C ASN A 676 -1.30 -10.36 8.30
N PHE A 677 -2.26 -9.81 7.53
CA PHE A 677 -3.64 -9.62 7.98
C PHE A 677 -4.29 -10.97 8.29
N ILE A 678 -4.17 -11.95 7.39
CA ILE A 678 -4.79 -13.28 7.56
C ILE A 678 -4.22 -13.97 8.80
N ARG A 679 -2.91 -13.86 9.04
CA ARG A 679 -2.27 -14.45 10.23
C ARG A 679 -2.83 -13.88 11.53
N ASN A 680 -2.95 -12.56 11.61
CA ASN A 680 -3.16 -11.89 12.90
C ASN A 680 -4.62 -11.54 13.19
N SER A 681 -5.48 -11.48 12.17
CA SER A 681 -6.86 -11.05 12.34
C SER A 681 -7.78 -12.23 12.59
N LYS A 682 -8.76 -12.06 13.49
CA LYS A 682 -9.80 -13.08 13.73
C LYS A 682 -10.95 -13.01 12.73
N THR A 683 -11.17 -11.84 12.14
CA THR A 683 -12.32 -11.55 11.29
C THR A 683 -11.94 -10.64 10.12
N GLY A 684 -12.88 -10.43 9.19
CA GLY A 684 -12.71 -9.54 8.04
C GLY A 684 -12.78 -10.27 6.70
N ARG A 685 -12.99 -9.50 5.63
CA ARG A 685 -13.02 -10.00 4.25
C ARG A 685 -11.60 -10.25 3.77
N VAL A 686 -11.33 -11.44 3.23
CA VAL A 686 -9.99 -11.84 2.79
C VAL A 686 -9.92 -11.96 1.27
N VAL A 687 -10.90 -12.61 0.64
CA VAL A 687 -10.95 -12.81 -0.81
C VAL A 687 -12.28 -12.30 -1.35
N LYS A 688 -12.23 -11.55 -2.45
CA LYS A 688 -13.40 -11.32 -3.30
C LYS A 688 -13.50 -12.46 -4.29
N ILE A 689 -14.54 -13.28 -4.18
CA ILE A 689 -14.74 -14.47 -5.03
C ILE A 689 -15.06 -14.03 -6.45
N ILE A 690 -14.48 -14.71 -7.43
CA ILE A 690 -14.75 -14.47 -8.84
C ILE A 690 -15.44 -15.67 -9.47
N GLU A 691 -14.95 -16.88 -9.19
CA GLU A 691 -15.54 -18.13 -9.65
C GLU A 691 -15.51 -19.16 -8.51
N LYS A 692 -16.52 -20.02 -8.47
CA LYS A 692 -16.69 -21.07 -7.46
C LYS A 692 -17.49 -22.23 -8.05
N LYS A 693 -17.25 -23.44 -7.54
CA LYS A 693 -18.03 -24.63 -7.89
C LYS A 693 -19.44 -24.59 -7.30
#